data_AF-A0A8C3TYV6-F1
#
_entry.id   AF-A0A8C3TYV6-F1
#
_cell.length_a   1.000
_cell.length_b   1.000
_cell.length_c   1.000
_cell.angle_alpha   90.00
_cell.angle_beta   90.00
_cell.angle_gamma   90.00
#
_symmetry.space_group_name_H-M   'P 1'
#
loop_
_entity.id
_entity.type
_entity.pdbx_description
1 polymer ?
#
loop_
_entity_poly.entity_id
_entity_poly.type
_entity_poly.pdbx_seq_one_letter_code
_entity_poly.pdbx_strand_id
1 'polypeptide(L)'
;MTAIPDPLGRPRSSSSRSLSGTLEAMGTPDVDHRDPWEHRDPWVHQDQEEMRILKVCFYSNSFNLGKNFKLVKCSVATEIREVIRSILLSGRIGPDIRLAECYGLRLKHVKSDEIHWLHPLLTVGEVQEKYECLHLEAEWRYDLQIRYLPEDFIERFQEDRTTLLYFYQQLRSEYMQNFANKVSEGMALQLGCLELRYDCHPVPVCPLVSPCVPVKEVGLDLFFPSQMLENVKPKPLRKMIQQTFQQYALLREEECVLKFLHTLATFAPIDQESFRCQLVQGWNITVDLVIGPKGIRQLTSKDAKPTCLAEFRDIKSMRCSASEDGQALLHLGLSGNPQALAIKTASLAEAENMADLIDGYYRLQGSSETSLVVFPRKGGNPALDPLEMLELPDPIPASHFSLDSEIYAEILDESSRPRSGSRFQHYGICRDDITLGRILGEGFFGEVYEGIYTTPKGERINVAVKTCKKDCSPENREKFLREAVLMKKLDHPHIVKLIGIAEEEPTWIIMELYPYGELGQYLEQNRLVLAVPTLVLYALQVSKALAYLEAINCVHRDIAVRNILVASPECVKLGDFGLSRYIEDEEYYKASITRLPIKWMSPESINFRRFTTASDVWMFAVCMWEILSYGKQPFFWLENKDVIGVLEKGDRLPKPDLCPPVLYTLMTRCWDYDPAERPKFQELVCSLSDIYLMEKELAKEQERNNRHRPPKILEPPAFQEPPPKPSRPMYKPPSQNNLLAPKLQFQEEDFQRPRSREEAQQLLELERLRVEQAMERQQKEMLEDDRWLRQEVQSLVSHPRNPKSLGIPQFTGPPQKPPRLAAQPIQPAPTANLDRTDDPVYGNVMDLVRAVLQLKNEISQVPPDEYILVVKNIGLSLRKLIGSVDEILPNLPSSSRTEIEGTQKLLNKDLANLIGKMRLAQQNSGTSLSSEFQRQMLTASHALAVDAKNLLDAVDQAKLQANLAKPCSE
;
A
#
# COMPACT_ATOMS: atom_id res chain seq x y z
N MET A 1 -8.58 44.88 41.14
CA MET A 1 -10.00 44.79 40.75
C MET A 1 -10.36 43.30 40.78
N THR A 2 -11.06 42.78 41.80
CA THR A 2 -12.51 42.89 42.12
C THR A 2 -13.40 42.15 41.10
N ALA A 3 -14.33 41.26 41.45
CA ALA A 3 -14.68 40.61 42.73
C ALA A 3 -15.54 39.32 42.44
N ILE A 4 -15.51 38.23 43.23
CA ILE A 4 -16.51 37.81 44.27
C ILE A 4 -17.96 37.56 43.73
N PRO A 5 -18.73 36.49 44.09
CA PRO A 5 -18.44 35.28 44.92
C PRO A 5 -18.94 33.88 44.38
N ASP A 6 -18.47 32.82 45.05
CA ASP A 6 -19.22 31.77 45.79
C ASP A 6 -20.77 31.88 45.94
N PRO A 7 -21.58 30.84 46.33
CA PRO A 7 -21.37 30.12 47.62
C PRO A 7 -22.02 28.72 47.90
N LEU A 8 -21.72 28.20 49.12
CA LEU A 8 -22.38 27.13 49.93
C LEU A 8 -22.08 25.65 49.58
N GLY A 9 -21.88 24.72 50.55
CA GLY A 9 -22.03 24.81 52.02
C GLY A 9 -21.21 23.80 52.88
N ARG A 10 -21.40 23.83 54.21
CA ARG A 10 -20.59 23.24 55.32
C ARG A 10 -21.55 22.68 56.40
N PRO A 11 -21.14 22.09 57.58
CA PRO A 11 -19.85 21.52 58.03
C PRO A 11 -19.90 20.21 58.89
N ARG A 12 -18.69 19.66 59.16
CA ARG A 12 -18.17 18.83 60.28
C ARG A 12 -18.99 18.54 61.58
N SER A 13 -18.80 17.31 62.10
CA SER A 13 -18.41 16.94 63.49
C SER A 13 -17.79 15.52 63.47
N SER A 14 -16.77 15.03 64.22
CA SER A 14 -16.01 15.37 65.44
C SER A 14 -16.37 14.59 66.72
N SER A 15 -15.73 13.42 66.95
CA SER A 15 -15.38 12.87 68.29
C SER A 15 -14.37 11.71 68.17
N SER A 16 -13.97 11.06 69.27
CA SER A 16 -12.73 10.25 69.40
C SER A 16 -12.83 9.09 70.41
N ARG A 17 -11.87 8.14 70.37
CA ARG A 17 -11.62 6.98 71.29
C ARG A 17 -12.48 5.71 71.04
N SER A 18 -12.04 4.48 71.35
CA SER A 18 -10.69 3.89 71.55
C SER A 18 -10.74 2.36 71.76
N LEU A 19 -9.65 1.65 71.41
CA LEU A 19 -9.14 0.38 71.99
C LEU A 19 -9.88 -0.97 71.77
N SER A 20 -9.17 -1.86 71.05
CA SER A 20 -8.87 -3.29 71.33
C SER A 20 -9.96 -4.33 71.65
N GLY A 21 -9.89 -5.48 70.96
CA GLY A 21 -10.51 -6.76 71.38
C GLY A 21 -10.19 -7.93 70.44
N THR A 22 -9.27 -8.82 70.84
CA THR A 22 -8.92 -10.08 70.13
C THR A 22 -9.67 -11.27 70.73
N LEU A 23 -10.01 -12.30 69.95
CA LEU A 23 -10.45 -13.61 70.48
C LEU A 23 -10.27 -14.75 69.46
N GLU A 24 -9.99 -15.96 69.94
CA GLU A 24 -9.80 -17.19 69.15
C GLU A 24 -10.63 -18.38 69.67
N ALA A 25 -10.99 -19.27 68.74
CA ALA A 25 -11.05 -20.74 68.84
C ALA A 25 -12.08 -21.54 69.69
N MET A 26 -12.37 -22.74 69.14
CA MET A 26 -12.87 -24.02 69.73
C MET A 26 -14.39 -24.31 69.79
N GLY A 27 -14.80 -25.51 69.30
CA GLY A 27 -16.10 -26.16 69.62
C GLY A 27 -16.74 -27.05 68.53
N THR A 28 -16.46 -28.37 68.53
CA THR A 28 -17.08 -29.47 67.72
C THR A 28 -18.41 -30.00 68.35
N PRO A 29 -19.17 -31.04 67.84
CA PRO A 29 -18.94 -32.02 66.75
C PRO A 29 -20.17 -32.40 65.85
N ASP A 30 -20.07 -33.55 65.15
CA ASP A 30 -20.96 -34.19 64.14
C ASP A 30 -22.39 -34.62 64.53
N VAL A 31 -23.24 -34.90 63.52
CA VAL A 31 -24.02 -36.18 63.37
C VAL A 31 -24.14 -36.62 61.88
N ASP A 32 -23.99 -37.93 61.64
CA ASP A 32 -24.02 -38.70 60.37
C ASP A 32 -25.39 -38.74 59.64
N HIS A 33 -25.38 -38.83 58.30
CA HIS A 33 -26.39 -39.53 57.49
C HIS A 33 -25.79 -39.97 56.13
N ARG A 34 -25.90 -41.27 55.80
CA ARG A 34 -25.30 -41.90 54.61
C ARG A 34 -26.34 -42.27 53.54
N ASP A 35 -25.90 -42.31 52.28
CA ASP A 35 -25.98 -43.52 51.42
C ASP A 35 -25.11 -43.36 50.14
N PRO A 36 -24.70 -44.44 49.43
CA PRO A 36 -23.31 -44.53 48.99
C PRO A 36 -23.08 -45.02 47.55
N TRP A 37 -22.77 -44.12 46.60
CA TRP A 37 -22.30 -44.47 45.24
C TRP A 37 -21.28 -43.46 44.66
N GLU A 38 -20.09 -43.37 45.25
CA GLU A 38 -18.96 -42.68 44.60
C GLU A 38 -18.07 -43.67 43.83
N HIS A 39 -18.23 -43.71 42.50
CA HIS A 39 -17.17 -44.18 41.62
C HIS A 39 -16.11 -43.09 41.47
N ARG A 40 -14.83 -43.46 41.58
CA ARG A 40 -13.70 -42.55 41.37
C ARG A 40 -13.63 -42.09 39.91
N ASP A 41 -13.64 -40.79 39.69
CA ASP A 41 -13.18 -40.17 38.45
C ASP A 41 -11.88 -39.38 38.74
N PRO A 42 -10.70 -39.85 38.31
CA PRO A 42 -9.41 -39.24 38.63
C PRO A 42 -9.05 -38.08 37.68
N TRP A 43 -9.96 -37.12 37.52
CA TRP A 43 -9.68 -35.89 36.76
C TRP A 43 -8.98 -34.88 37.66
N VAL A 44 -7.66 -34.83 37.50
CA VAL A 44 -6.72 -33.96 38.20
C VAL A 44 -7.13 -32.49 38.05
N HIS A 45 -6.91 -31.69 39.09
CA HIS A 45 -6.93 -30.23 38.98
C HIS A 45 -5.95 -29.78 37.90
N GLN A 46 -6.47 -29.45 36.72
CA GLN A 46 -5.68 -28.82 35.68
C GLN A 46 -5.47 -27.36 36.09
N ASP A 47 -4.32 -27.08 36.73
CA ASP A 47 -3.95 -25.74 37.16
C ASP A 47 -4.09 -24.77 35.99
N GLN A 48 -4.94 -23.76 36.16
CA GLN A 48 -5.26 -22.81 35.11
C GLN A 48 -4.14 -21.76 35.04
N GLU A 49 -3.04 -22.15 34.40
CA GLU A 49 -1.77 -21.42 34.32
C GLU A 49 -1.99 -19.93 34.02
N GLU A 50 -1.41 -19.03 34.83
CA GLU A 50 -1.75 -17.60 34.74
C GLU A 50 -1.22 -17.00 33.43
N MET A 51 -2.14 -16.64 32.54
CA MET A 51 -1.85 -16.06 31.24
C MET A 51 -1.74 -14.53 31.30
N ARG A 52 -0.72 -13.98 30.64
CA ARG A 52 -0.38 -12.56 30.59
C ARG A 52 -0.20 -12.09 29.16
N ILE A 53 -0.26 -10.78 28.95
CA ILE A 53 -0.09 -10.13 27.64
C ILE A 53 0.94 -9.00 27.77
N LEU A 54 2.17 -9.24 27.32
CA LEU A 54 3.25 -8.25 27.40
C LEU A 54 3.25 -7.33 26.18
N LYS A 55 3.26 -6.01 26.40
CA LYS A 55 3.38 -4.97 25.36
C LYS A 55 4.85 -4.66 25.07
N VAL A 56 5.48 -5.43 24.18
CA VAL A 56 6.89 -5.26 23.82
C VAL A 56 7.04 -4.30 22.64
N CYS A 57 7.72 -3.17 22.89
CA CYS A 57 8.05 -2.16 21.90
C CYS A 57 9.30 -2.55 21.09
N PHE A 58 9.37 -2.12 19.84
CA PHE A 58 10.49 -2.42 18.93
C PHE A 58 10.69 -1.32 17.87
N TYR A 59 11.86 -1.32 17.22
CA TYR A 59 12.19 -0.38 16.14
C TYR A 59 11.68 -0.86 14.78
N SER A 60 11.30 0.09 13.92
CA SER A 60 10.86 -0.19 12.54
C SER A 60 11.10 1.04 11.67
N ASN A 61 10.98 0.90 10.33
CA ASN A 61 11.04 2.00 9.36
C ASN A 61 9.78 2.90 9.38
N SER A 62 9.21 3.15 10.56
CA SER A 62 8.13 4.11 10.76
C SER A 62 8.68 5.37 11.45
N PHE A 63 8.11 6.53 11.12
CA PHE A 63 8.47 7.84 11.68
C PHE A 63 8.18 7.94 13.20
N ASN A 64 7.49 6.95 13.74
CA ASN A 64 7.27 6.74 15.16
C ASN A 64 8.44 5.93 15.77
N LEU A 65 9.63 6.54 15.82
CA LEU A 65 10.82 5.94 16.43
C LEU A 65 10.51 5.53 17.88
N GLY A 66 10.49 4.22 18.12
CA GLY A 66 10.16 3.66 19.43
C GLY A 66 8.67 3.75 19.85
N LYS A 67 7.69 3.90 18.95
CA LYS A 67 6.26 3.65 19.30
C LYS A 67 5.66 2.36 18.72
N ASN A 68 6.35 1.63 17.84
CA ASN A 68 5.86 0.34 17.35
C ASN A 68 5.92 -0.71 18.48
N PHE A 69 4.92 -1.58 18.59
CA PHE A 69 4.87 -2.65 19.59
C PHE A 69 4.15 -3.90 19.07
N LYS A 70 4.44 -5.04 19.70
CA LYS A 70 3.73 -6.31 19.55
C LYS A 70 3.26 -6.75 20.93
N LEU A 71 2.11 -7.41 20.96
CA LEU A 71 1.58 -8.04 22.14
C LEU A 71 1.97 -9.52 22.14
N VAL A 72 2.52 -9.98 23.25
CA VAL A 72 2.95 -11.37 23.42
C VAL A 72 2.10 -11.98 24.52
N LYS A 73 1.19 -12.88 24.13
CA LYS A 73 0.47 -13.75 25.06
C LYS A 73 1.45 -14.82 25.55
N CYS A 74 1.60 -14.97 26.85
CA CYS A 74 2.53 -15.91 27.50
C CYS A 74 1.97 -16.33 28.86
N SER A 75 2.48 -17.41 29.45
CA SER A 75 2.20 -17.72 30.85
C SER A 75 3.23 -17.04 31.78
N VAL A 76 2.94 -16.98 33.07
CA VAL A 76 3.92 -16.54 34.09
C VAL A 76 5.20 -17.40 34.11
N ALA A 77 5.13 -18.66 33.67
CA ALA A 77 6.29 -19.56 33.60
C ALA A 77 7.11 -19.41 32.30
N THR A 78 6.63 -18.68 31.29
CA THR A 78 7.35 -18.46 30.02
C THR A 78 8.65 -17.70 30.26
N GLU A 79 9.74 -18.11 29.62
CA GLU A 79 11.06 -17.47 29.79
C GLU A 79 11.26 -16.27 28.83
N ILE A 80 12.05 -15.28 29.24
CA ILE A 80 12.30 -14.08 28.44
C ILE A 80 12.94 -14.39 27.07
N ARG A 81 13.78 -15.43 26.94
CA ARG A 81 14.29 -15.90 25.64
C ARG A 81 13.18 -16.33 24.68
N GLU A 82 12.06 -16.85 25.20
CA GLU A 82 10.92 -17.31 24.40
C GLU A 82 10.04 -16.13 23.96
N VAL A 83 9.87 -15.13 24.84
CA VAL A 83 9.25 -13.85 24.50
C VAL A 83 10.01 -13.17 23.35
N ILE A 84 11.34 -13.08 23.44
CA ILE A 84 12.21 -12.54 22.37
C ILE A 84 12.04 -13.35 21.08
N ARG A 85 12.20 -14.69 21.15
CA ARG A 85 12.08 -15.60 20.00
C ARG A 85 10.71 -15.50 19.31
N SER A 86 9.63 -15.39 20.07
CA SER A 86 8.26 -15.18 19.56
C SER A 86 8.10 -13.87 18.77
N ILE A 87 8.79 -12.79 19.18
CA ILE A 87 8.77 -11.52 18.44
C ILE A 87 9.56 -11.66 17.14
N LEU A 88 10.80 -12.15 17.21
CA LEU A 88 11.70 -12.32 16.04
C LEU A 88 11.06 -13.21 14.96
N LEU A 89 10.54 -14.39 15.33
CA LEU A 89 9.91 -15.34 14.40
C LEU A 89 8.60 -14.83 13.79
N SER A 90 7.99 -13.76 14.31
CA SER A 90 6.70 -13.26 13.81
C SER A 90 6.78 -12.35 12.59
N GLY A 91 7.98 -12.14 12.02
CA GLY A 91 8.20 -11.37 10.79
C GLY A 91 7.85 -9.88 10.86
N ARG A 92 7.46 -9.36 12.04
CA ARG A 92 7.10 -7.95 12.27
C ARG A 92 8.30 -7.00 12.28
N ILE A 93 9.51 -7.54 12.50
CA ILE A 93 10.78 -6.82 12.45
C ILE A 93 11.40 -6.91 11.05
N GLY A 94 11.48 -8.12 10.51
CA GLY A 94 11.87 -8.42 9.13
C GLY A 94 12.00 -9.93 8.89
N PRO A 95 12.31 -10.36 7.67
CA PRO A 95 12.57 -11.76 7.33
C PRO A 95 14.00 -12.18 7.74
N ASP A 96 14.26 -13.49 7.66
CA ASP A 96 15.61 -14.10 7.58
C ASP A 96 16.63 -13.69 8.67
N ILE A 97 16.15 -13.35 9.88
CA ILE A 97 17.01 -13.04 11.04
C ILE A 97 17.85 -14.27 11.38
N ARG A 98 19.17 -14.10 11.39
CA ARG A 98 20.17 -15.13 11.71
C ARG A 98 20.78 -14.93 13.09
N LEU A 99 20.96 -13.67 13.48
CA LEU A 99 21.69 -13.27 14.68
C LEU A 99 20.74 -13.00 15.86
N ALA A 100 19.84 -13.94 16.12
CA ALA A 100 18.78 -13.83 17.12
C ALA A 100 19.33 -13.67 18.55
N GLU A 101 20.50 -14.22 18.81
CA GLU A 101 21.26 -14.14 20.06
C GLU A 101 21.81 -12.74 20.38
N CYS A 102 21.84 -11.83 19.41
CA CYS A 102 22.27 -10.43 19.63
C CYS A 102 21.20 -9.57 20.33
N TYR A 103 19.96 -10.06 20.40
CA TYR A 103 18.81 -9.34 20.95
C TYR A 103 18.61 -9.61 22.46
N GLY A 104 18.30 -8.55 23.20
CA GLY A 104 17.90 -8.59 24.61
C GLY A 104 16.59 -7.81 24.83
N LEU A 105 15.94 -8.04 25.97
CA LEU A 105 14.71 -7.36 26.36
C LEU A 105 14.98 -6.43 27.55
N ARG A 106 14.68 -5.15 27.40
CA ARG A 106 14.87 -4.13 28.44
C ARG A 106 13.53 -3.69 29.02
N LEU A 107 13.38 -3.80 30.32
CA LEU A 107 12.31 -3.15 31.08
C LEU A 107 12.77 -1.73 31.46
N LYS A 108 11.96 -0.72 31.16
CA LYS A 108 12.21 0.68 31.53
C LYS A 108 11.00 1.23 32.29
N HIS A 109 11.25 1.94 33.39
CA HIS A 109 10.24 2.78 34.02
C HIS A 109 10.08 4.08 33.21
N VAL A 110 8.84 4.50 32.96
CA VAL A 110 8.54 5.67 32.11
C VAL A 110 8.71 7.00 32.89
N LYS A 111 8.70 6.96 34.23
CA LYS A 111 8.73 8.16 35.10
C LYS A 111 10.06 8.41 35.81
N SER A 112 11.04 7.52 35.69
CA SER A 112 12.41 7.70 36.20
C SER A 112 13.44 7.20 35.17
N ASP A 113 14.72 7.40 35.44
CA ASP A 113 15.82 6.85 34.63
C ASP A 113 16.11 5.36 34.93
N GLU A 114 15.16 4.66 35.57
CA GLU A 114 15.32 3.27 35.99
C GLU A 114 15.14 2.29 34.82
N ILE A 115 16.14 1.43 34.64
CA ILE A 115 16.19 0.41 33.60
C ILE A 115 16.69 -0.92 34.17
N HIS A 116 16.04 -2.01 33.76
CA HIS A 116 16.41 -3.39 34.09
C HIS A 116 16.49 -4.19 32.79
N TRP A 117 17.66 -4.74 32.47
CA TRP A 117 17.80 -5.71 31.39
C TRP A 117 17.35 -7.08 31.88
N LEU A 118 16.40 -7.66 31.17
CA LEU A 118 15.75 -8.88 31.57
C LEU A 118 16.55 -10.06 31.03
N HIS A 119 17.31 -10.68 31.93
CA HIS A 119 18.16 -11.82 31.59
C HIS A 119 17.34 -12.95 30.92
N PRO A 120 17.82 -13.59 29.83
CA PRO A 120 16.96 -14.45 29.00
C PRO A 120 16.40 -15.70 29.68
N LEU A 121 16.94 -16.09 30.85
CA LEU A 121 16.49 -17.22 31.68
C LEU A 121 15.57 -16.82 32.86
N LEU A 122 15.18 -15.55 32.98
CA LEU A 122 14.11 -15.17 33.90
C LEU A 122 12.77 -15.58 33.31
N THR A 123 11.82 -15.95 34.18
CA THR A 123 10.41 -16.11 33.83
C THR A 123 9.65 -14.78 33.91
N VAL A 124 8.52 -14.68 33.19
CA VAL A 124 7.65 -13.48 33.26
C VAL A 124 7.14 -13.23 34.68
N GLY A 125 6.85 -14.28 35.45
CA GLY A 125 6.48 -14.19 36.87
C GLY A 125 7.60 -13.62 37.74
N GLU A 126 8.85 -14.09 37.59
CA GLU A 126 10.00 -13.53 38.32
C GLU A 126 10.23 -12.05 37.98
N VAL A 127 10.00 -11.62 36.73
CA VAL A 127 10.07 -10.21 36.31
C VAL A 127 8.99 -9.37 36.99
N GLN A 128 7.76 -9.89 37.10
CA GLN A 128 6.67 -9.22 37.81
C GLN A 128 6.96 -9.10 39.31
N GLU A 129 7.30 -10.21 39.98
CA GLU A 129 7.53 -10.25 41.42
C GLU A 129 8.71 -9.36 41.86
N LYS A 130 9.69 -9.14 40.97
CA LYS A 130 10.92 -8.42 41.28
C LYS A 130 10.91 -6.95 40.89
N TYR A 131 10.26 -6.59 39.78
CA TYR A 131 10.29 -5.21 39.23
C TYR A 131 8.89 -4.60 39.11
N GLU A 132 7.94 -5.29 38.47
CA GLU A 132 6.62 -4.69 38.23
C GLU A 132 5.89 -4.35 39.53
N CYS A 133 6.06 -5.17 40.58
CA CYS A 133 5.46 -5.00 41.90
C CYS A 133 5.78 -3.67 42.61
N LEU A 134 6.80 -2.93 42.15
CA LEU A 134 7.26 -1.67 42.75
C LEU A 134 6.40 -0.46 42.34
N HIS A 135 5.78 -0.52 41.15
CA HIS A 135 5.07 0.59 40.49
C HIS A 135 3.79 0.08 39.80
N LEU A 136 3.06 0.91 39.06
CA LEU A 136 1.92 0.45 38.27
C LEU A 136 2.39 -0.13 36.92
N GLU A 137 1.73 -1.18 36.43
CA GLU A 137 2.02 -1.83 35.14
C GLU A 137 2.11 -0.82 33.98
N ALA A 138 1.18 0.16 33.93
CA ALA A 138 1.16 1.21 32.91
C ALA A 138 2.30 2.26 33.03
N GLU A 139 3.12 2.20 34.08
CA GLU A 139 4.34 3.00 34.25
C GLU A 139 5.58 2.26 33.74
N TRP A 140 5.48 0.97 33.45
CA TRP A 140 6.53 0.14 32.86
C TRP A 140 6.43 0.04 31.34
N ARG A 141 7.57 -0.23 30.71
CA ARG A 141 7.68 -0.40 29.26
C ARG A 141 8.75 -1.43 28.92
N TYR A 142 8.38 -2.41 28.11
CA TYR A 142 9.31 -3.38 27.53
C TYR A 142 9.81 -2.86 26.17
N ASP A 143 11.12 -2.79 25.99
CA ASP A 143 11.80 -2.48 24.72
C ASP A 143 12.66 -3.68 24.28
N LEU A 144 12.39 -4.24 23.10
CA LEU A 144 13.32 -5.16 22.44
C LEU A 144 14.47 -4.36 21.83
N GLN A 145 15.72 -4.75 22.13
CA GLN A 145 16.91 -4.05 21.65
C GLN A 145 18.00 -5.04 21.25
N ILE A 146 18.89 -4.65 20.35
CA ILE A 146 20.18 -5.33 20.17
C ILE A 146 21.11 -4.85 21.28
N ARG A 147 21.75 -5.78 22.00
CA ARG A 147 22.64 -5.48 23.14
C ARG A 147 24.01 -6.15 23.02
N TYR A 148 24.02 -7.40 22.57
CA TYR A 148 25.22 -8.22 22.47
C TYR A 148 25.72 -8.17 21.03
N LEU A 149 27.00 -7.84 20.83
CA LEU A 149 27.58 -7.63 19.51
C LEU A 149 28.70 -8.64 19.24
N PRO A 150 28.75 -9.27 18.05
CA PRO A 150 29.93 -10.05 17.64
C PRO A 150 31.19 -9.18 17.57
N GLU A 151 32.39 -9.78 17.62
CA GLU A 151 33.63 -9.01 17.48
C GLU A 151 33.70 -8.25 16.15
N ASP A 152 33.27 -8.90 15.07
CA ASP A 152 33.14 -8.35 13.71
C ASP A 152 31.69 -7.97 13.38
N PHE A 153 30.94 -7.36 14.32
CA PHE A 153 29.49 -7.14 14.18
C PHE A 153 29.07 -6.42 12.89
N ILE A 154 29.86 -5.46 12.39
CA ILE A 154 29.56 -4.75 11.12
C ILE A 154 29.57 -5.70 9.93
N GLU A 155 30.47 -6.70 9.90
CA GLU A 155 30.54 -7.69 8.82
C GLU A 155 29.42 -8.73 8.98
N ARG A 156 29.24 -9.26 10.19
CA ARG A 156 28.13 -10.17 10.54
C ARG A 156 26.76 -9.59 10.21
N PHE A 157 26.54 -8.30 10.48
CA PHE A 157 25.26 -7.64 10.24
C PHE A 157 25.02 -7.39 8.74
N GLN A 158 26.05 -7.25 7.90
CA GLN A 158 25.85 -7.23 6.43
C GLN A 158 25.33 -8.58 5.90
N GLU A 159 25.60 -9.71 6.58
CA GLU A 159 25.01 -11.01 6.26
C GLU A 159 23.57 -11.20 6.78
N ASP A 160 23.14 -10.38 7.74
CA ASP A 160 21.78 -10.33 8.31
C ASP A 160 21.24 -8.89 8.21
N ARG A 161 20.77 -8.55 7.01
CA ARG A 161 20.22 -7.22 6.69
C ARG A 161 19.10 -6.79 7.65
N THR A 162 18.29 -7.71 8.17
CA THR A 162 17.23 -7.36 9.12
C THR A 162 17.81 -6.86 10.44
N THR A 163 18.82 -7.56 10.98
CA THR A 163 19.54 -7.16 12.18
C THR A 163 20.34 -5.86 11.97
N LEU A 164 20.97 -5.66 10.80
CA LEU A 164 21.62 -4.39 10.44
C LEU A 164 20.65 -3.19 10.47
N LEU A 165 19.48 -3.33 9.83
CA LEU A 165 18.47 -2.28 9.78
C LEU A 165 17.84 -2.02 11.15
N TYR A 166 17.67 -3.05 11.98
CA TYR A 166 17.18 -2.89 13.36
C TYR A 166 18.18 -2.12 14.23
N PHE A 167 19.47 -2.49 14.15
CA PHE A 167 20.55 -1.80 14.87
C PHE A 167 20.69 -0.33 14.44
N TYR A 168 20.56 -0.06 13.14
CA TYR A 168 20.51 1.29 12.58
C TYR A 168 19.36 2.12 13.15
N GLN A 169 18.14 1.58 13.15
CA GLN A 169 16.96 2.29 13.69
C GLN A 169 17.08 2.54 15.20
N GLN A 170 17.63 1.58 15.95
CA GLN A 170 17.92 1.72 17.38
C GLN A 170 18.88 2.89 17.63
N LEU A 171 20.05 2.89 16.98
CA LEU A 171 21.06 3.94 17.16
C LEU A 171 20.60 5.30 16.60
N ARG A 172 19.77 5.34 15.55
CA ARG A 172 19.11 6.58 15.11
C ARG A 172 18.15 7.11 16.18
N SER A 173 17.34 6.24 16.79
CA SER A 173 16.40 6.64 17.84
C SER A 173 17.15 7.19 19.05
N GLU A 174 18.24 6.53 19.45
CA GLU A 174 19.08 6.99 20.55
C GLU A 174 19.80 8.30 20.19
N TYR A 175 20.33 8.42 18.98
CA TYR A 175 20.91 9.68 18.48
C TYR A 175 19.92 10.84 18.57
N MET A 176 18.71 10.69 18.03
CA MET A 176 17.70 11.76 18.04
C MET A 176 17.26 12.16 19.46
N GLN A 177 17.16 11.20 20.38
CA GLN A 177 16.74 11.46 21.77
C GLN A 177 17.88 12.02 22.63
N ASN A 178 19.07 11.43 22.56
CA ASN A 178 20.15 11.64 23.53
C ASN A 178 21.30 12.51 23.02
N PHE A 179 21.53 12.61 21.70
CA PHE A 179 22.78 13.14 21.13
C PHE A 179 22.63 14.23 20.05
N ALA A 180 21.48 14.33 19.38
CA ALA A 180 21.31 15.25 18.25
C ALA A 180 21.45 16.74 18.64
N ASN A 181 21.09 17.12 19.87
CA ASN A 181 21.32 18.45 20.44
C ASN A 181 22.71 18.62 21.11
N LYS A 182 23.63 17.65 20.96
CA LYS A 182 24.99 17.65 21.54
C LYS A 182 26.10 17.56 20.48
N VAL A 183 25.78 17.10 19.28
CA VAL A 183 26.70 17.09 18.13
C VAL A 183 26.84 18.49 17.49
N SER A 184 27.84 18.67 16.64
CA SER A 184 27.97 19.90 15.84
C SER A 184 26.90 19.99 14.75
N GLU A 185 26.54 21.20 14.33
CA GLU A 185 25.58 21.42 13.22
C GLU A 185 26.00 20.68 11.94
N GLY A 186 27.30 20.62 11.65
CA GLY A 186 27.84 19.88 10.49
C GLY A 186 27.58 18.37 10.59
N MET A 187 27.80 17.78 11.77
CA MET A 187 27.51 16.37 12.04
C MET A 187 26.01 16.07 11.95
N ALA A 188 25.17 16.91 12.56
CA ALA A 188 23.71 16.79 12.48
C ALA A 188 23.20 16.90 11.04
N LEU A 189 23.76 17.82 10.26
CA LEU A 189 23.46 17.98 8.84
C LEU A 189 23.87 16.75 8.03
N GLN A 190 25.03 16.13 8.32
CA GLN A 190 25.47 14.90 7.65
C GLN A 190 24.57 13.71 7.98
N LEU A 191 24.32 13.44 9.27
CA LEU A 191 23.48 12.32 9.73
C LEU A 191 22.04 12.45 9.20
N GLY A 192 21.45 13.64 9.28
CA GLY A 192 20.11 13.90 8.74
C GLY A 192 20.05 13.81 7.21
N CYS A 193 21.10 14.22 6.48
CA CYS A 193 21.15 14.03 5.02
C CYS A 193 21.33 12.55 4.60
N LEU A 194 21.93 11.70 5.44
CA LEU A 194 21.99 10.26 5.21
C LEU A 194 20.62 9.60 5.42
N GLU A 195 19.92 9.93 6.51
CA GLU A 195 18.55 9.46 6.74
C GLU A 195 17.58 9.98 5.66
N LEU A 196 17.71 11.24 5.22
CA LEU A 196 16.94 11.75 4.07
C LEU A 196 17.18 10.93 2.79
N ARG A 197 18.41 10.46 2.55
CA ARG A 197 18.72 9.62 1.38
C ARG A 197 18.17 8.21 1.54
N TYR A 198 18.19 7.68 2.76
CA TYR A 198 17.61 6.39 3.14
C TYR A 198 16.08 6.37 2.90
N ASP A 199 15.33 7.37 3.39
CA ASP A 199 13.87 7.47 3.18
C ASP A 199 13.51 7.77 1.70
N CYS A 200 14.26 8.66 1.03
CA CYS A 200 14.11 8.92 -0.41
C CYS A 200 14.73 7.85 -1.34
N HIS A 201 15.11 6.65 -0.85
CA HIS A 201 15.87 5.67 -1.64
C HIS A 201 15.30 5.35 -3.05
N PRO A 202 13.98 5.13 -3.25
CA PRO A 202 13.44 4.74 -4.56
C PRO A 202 13.32 5.89 -5.59
N VAL A 203 13.62 7.14 -5.22
CA VAL A 203 13.49 8.30 -6.12
C VAL A 203 14.89 8.87 -6.46
N PRO A 204 15.25 9.05 -7.75
CA PRO A 204 16.58 9.56 -8.13
C PRO A 204 16.79 11.05 -7.80
N VAL A 205 15.73 11.78 -7.47
CA VAL A 205 15.78 13.16 -6.95
C VAL A 205 14.79 13.26 -5.79
N CYS A 206 15.30 13.34 -4.56
CA CYS A 206 14.46 13.54 -3.38
C CYS A 206 13.74 14.91 -3.48
N PRO A 207 12.39 14.99 -3.45
CA PRO A 207 11.67 16.23 -3.73
C PRO A 207 12.05 17.43 -2.83
N LEU A 208 12.54 17.15 -1.63
CA LEU A 208 13.04 18.13 -0.65
C LEU A 208 14.26 18.94 -1.15
N VAL A 209 14.96 18.41 -2.16
CA VAL A 209 16.09 19.07 -2.84
C VAL A 209 15.60 19.96 -3.99
N SER A 210 14.37 19.75 -4.49
CA SER A 210 13.74 20.59 -5.51
C SER A 210 13.45 22.00 -4.94
N PRO A 211 13.66 23.09 -5.70
CA PRO A 211 13.42 24.44 -5.21
C PRO A 211 11.97 24.73 -4.80
N CYS A 212 11.01 23.92 -5.27
CA CYS A 212 9.57 24.16 -5.11
C CYS A 212 8.96 23.64 -3.79
N VAL A 213 9.56 22.67 -3.09
CA VAL A 213 8.91 22.03 -1.91
C VAL A 213 9.13 22.85 -0.63
N PRO A 214 8.08 23.34 0.07
CA PRO A 214 8.24 24.16 1.27
C PRO A 214 8.92 23.41 2.43
N VAL A 215 9.84 24.11 3.10
CA VAL A 215 10.64 23.62 4.24
C VAL A 215 9.80 23.45 5.53
N LYS A 216 8.51 23.80 5.50
CA LYS A 216 7.60 23.78 6.65
C LYS A 216 6.57 22.64 6.66
N GLU A 217 6.20 22.06 5.51
CA GLU A 217 5.16 21.01 5.46
C GLU A 217 5.69 19.58 5.57
N VAL A 218 7.02 19.43 5.50
CA VAL A 218 7.72 18.16 5.70
C VAL A 218 8.42 18.24 7.04
N GLY A 219 8.14 17.28 7.93
CA GLY A 219 8.67 17.23 9.29
C GLY A 219 10.18 17.02 9.29
N LEU A 220 10.95 18.11 9.18
CA LEU A 220 12.41 18.08 9.22
C LEU A 220 12.94 17.72 10.61
N ASP A 221 12.12 17.88 11.65
CA ASP A 221 12.33 17.40 13.03
C ASP A 221 12.49 15.87 13.12
N LEU A 222 11.98 15.11 12.14
CA LEU A 222 12.17 13.66 12.02
C LEU A 222 13.58 13.28 11.53
N PHE A 223 14.34 14.26 11.01
CA PHE A 223 15.64 14.11 10.35
C PHE A 223 16.76 14.94 11.00
N PHE A 224 16.41 16.04 11.68
CA PHE A 224 17.33 17.06 12.18
C PHE A 224 16.90 17.57 13.56
N PRO A 225 17.85 17.90 14.46
CA PRO A 225 17.53 18.44 15.79
C PRO A 225 16.82 19.80 15.71
N SER A 226 15.79 19.99 16.54
CA SER A 226 14.99 21.23 16.61
C SER A 226 15.85 22.49 16.76
N GLN A 227 16.93 22.43 17.55
CA GLN A 227 17.86 23.55 17.72
C GLN A 227 18.47 24.03 16.39
N MET A 228 18.79 23.14 15.45
CA MET A 228 19.31 23.54 14.13
C MET A 228 18.21 24.14 13.25
N LEU A 229 16.97 23.66 13.38
CA LEU A 229 15.80 24.17 12.65
C LEU A 229 15.37 25.57 13.15
N GLU A 230 15.57 25.85 14.44
CA GLU A 230 15.30 27.14 15.07
C GLU A 230 16.43 28.16 14.83
N ASN A 231 17.70 27.76 14.99
CA ASN A 231 18.85 28.64 14.85
C ASN A 231 19.13 29.05 13.39
N VAL A 232 18.92 28.15 12.41
CA VAL A 232 19.29 28.38 11.01
C VAL A 232 18.07 28.82 10.19
N LYS A 233 18.11 30.05 9.66
CA LYS A 233 17.04 30.60 8.82
C LYS A 233 16.72 29.65 7.64
N PRO A 234 15.44 29.46 7.25
CA PRO A 234 15.04 28.42 6.28
C PRO A 234 15.72 28.47 4.90
N LYS A 235 16.09 29.66 4.40
CA LYS A 235 16.80 29.81 3.11
C LYS A 235 18.25 29.29 3.17
N PRO A 236 19.10 29.76 4.12
CA PRO A 236 20.38 29.11 4.43
C PRO A 236 20.26 27.60 4.71
N LEU A 237 19.32 27.18 5.56
CA LEU A 237 19.13 25.77 5.94
C LEU A 237 18.87 24.87 4.73
N ARG A 238 17.93 25.26 3.84
CA ARG A 238 17.67 24.53 2.59
C ARG A 238 18.93 24.40 1.74
N LYS A 239 19.72 25.47 1.61
CA LYS A 239 20.98 25.43 0.83
C LYS A 239 22.01 24.48 1.45
N MET A 240 22.14 24.48 2.78
CA MET A 240 23.03 23.56 3.50
C MET A 240 22.63 22.10 3.29
N ILE A 241 21.32 21.78 3.42
CA ILE A 241 20.79 20.44 3.17
C ILE A 241 21.03 20.02 1.71
N GLN A 242 20.72 20.90 0.74
CA GLN A 242 20.94 20.64 -0.69
C GLN A 242 22.43 20.33 -1.01
N GLN A 243 23.37 21.11 -0.44
CA GLN A 243 24.81 20.93 -0.69
C GLN A 243 25.39 19.67 -0.02
N THR A 244 24.89 19.27 1.15
CA THR A 244 25.33 18.03 1.83
C THR A 244 24.68 16.80 1.19
N PHE A 245 23.39 16.83 0.88
CA PHE A 245 22.68 15.71 0.24
C PHE A 245 23.28 15.32 -1.11
N GLN A 246 23.81 16.27 -1.89
CA GLN A 246 24.52 15.99 -3.15
C GLN A 246 25.70 15.01 -2.99
N GLN A 247 26.34 14.95 -1.81
CA GLN A 247 27.43 14.02 -1.52
C GLN A 247 26.94 12.58 -1.29
N TYR A 248 25.65 12.38 -1.07
CA TYR A 248 25.01 11.11 -0.72
C TYR A 248 23.96 10.65 -1.75
N ALA A 249 23.60 11.49 -2.72
CA ALA A 249 22.53 11.25 -3.69
C ALA A 249 22.66 9.94 -4.50
N LEU A 250 23.89 9.43 -4.70
CA LEU A 250 24.15 8.17 -5.41
C LEU A 250 24.23 6.93 -4.49
N LEU A 251 24.21 7.10 -3.17
CA LEU A 251 24.33 5.99 -2.23
C LEU A 251 23.08 5.12 -2.23
N ARG A 252 23.27 3.82 -2.02
CA ARG A 252 22.23 2.82 -1.77
C ARG A 252 21.79 2.87 -0.31
N GLU A 253 20.62 2.30 -0.03
CA GLU A 253 20.03 2.15 1.32
C GLU A 253 21.06 1.66 2.36
N GLU A 254 21.72 0.54 2.09
CA GLU A 254 22.72 -0.09 2.95
C GLU A 254 24.01 0.75 3.09
N GLU A 255 24.44 1.40 2.01
CA GLU A 255 25.59 2.32 2.04
C GLU A 255 25.29 3.57 2.88
N CYS A 256 24.03 4.03 2.94
CA CYS A 256 23.60 5.11 3.83
C CYS A 256 23.65 4.67 5.29
N VAL A 257 23.16 3.46 5.59
CA VAL A 257 23.18 2.86 6.93
C VAL A 257 24.61 2.70 7.45
N LEU A 258 25.48 2.04 6.71
CA LEU A 258 26.89 1.83 7.10
C LEU A 258 27.63 3.17 7.28
N LYS A 259 27.37 4.14 6.41
CA LYS A 259 27.98 5.48 6.50
C LYS A 259 27.44 6.31 7.67
N PHE A 260 26.17 6.15 8.05
CA PHE A 260 25.59 6.76 9.24
C PHE A 260 26.21 6.15 10.50
N LEU A 261 26.29 4.82 10.59
CA LEU A 261 26.90 4.10 11.72
C LEU A 261 28.37 4.52 11.91
N HIS A 262 29.16 4.51 10.83
CA HIS A 262 30.55 5.01 10.85
C HIS A 262 30.62 6.48 11.26
N THR A 263 29.72 7.34 10.78
CA THR A 263 29.71 8.76 11.15
C THR A 263 29.42 8.93 12.64
N LEU A 264 28.36 8.31 13.16
CA LEU A 264 27.97 8.35 14.58
C LEU A 264 29.09 7.84 15.51
N ALA A 265 29.78 6.77 15.11
CA ALA A 265 30.91 6.18 15.83
C ALA A 265 32.10 7.14 16.04
N THR A 266 32.21 8.23 15.26
CA THR A 266 33.25 9.26 15.48
C THR A 266 32.96 10.20 16.65
N PHE A 267 31.72 10.22 17.16
CA PHE A 267 31.28 11.10 18.24
C PHE A 267 30.91 10.35 19.52
N ALA A 268 30.25 9.20 19.40
CA ALA A 268 29.86 8.35 20.52
C ALA A 268 30.26 6.90 20.22
N PRO A 269 30.76 6.13 21.20
CA PRO A 269 30.99 4.71 21.00
C PRO A 269 29.64 4.00 20.80
N ILE A 270 29.55 3.18 19.76
CA ILE A 270 28.32 2.43 19.41
C ILE A 270 28.43 0.93 19.70
N ASP A 271 29.62 0.45 20.11
CA ASP A 271 29.95 -0.96 20.32
C ASP A 271 30.18 -1.35 21.79
N GLN A 272 29.92 -0.45 22.75
CA GLN A 272 30.26 -0.67 24.16
C GLN A 272 29.37 0.14 25.12
N GLU A 273 28.94 -0.49 26.22
CA GLU A 273 28.32 0.19 27.37
C GLU A 273 29.41 0.67 28.35
N SER A 274 29.10 1.66 29.20
CA SER A 274 30.05 2.25 30.16
C SER A 274 29.40 2.49 31.52
N PHE A 275 30.02 1.96 32.57
CA PHE A 275 29.51 1.93 33.95
C PHE A 275 30.49 2.61 34.90
N ARG A 276 30.00 3.38 35.87
CA ARG A 276 30.87 4.15 36.79
C ARG A 276 30.87 3.53 38.19
N CYS A 277 31.68 2.50 38.34
CA CYS A 277 31.73 1.61 39.50
C CYS A 277 33.01 1.77 40.34
N GLN A 278 33.13 1.01 41.42
CA GLN A 278 34.36 0.89 42.21
C GLN A 278 34.94 -0.53 42.13
N LEU A 279 36.21 -0.66 41.76
CA LEU A 279 36.92 -1.94 41.85
C LEU A 279 37.38 -2.15 43.30
N VAL A 280 37.10 -3.33 43.85
CA VAL A 280 37.42 -3.69 45.25
C VAL A 280 38.62 -4.65 45.25
N GLN A 281 39.83 -4.10 45.41
CA GLN A 281 41.10 -4.84 45.38
C GLN A 281 41.92 -4.52 46.64
N GLY A 282 41.36 -4.81 47.81
CA GLY A 282 41.90 -4.42 49.13
C GLY A 282 41.67 -2.95 49.48
N TRP A 283 41.57 -2.09 48.46
CA TRP A 283 41.11 -0.70 48.52
C TRP A 283 40.05 -0.49 47.43
N ASN A 284 39.16 0.50 47.61
CA ASN A 284 38.12 0.82 46.63
C ASN A 284 38.62 1.90 45.66
N ILE A 285 38.73 1.59 44.37
CA ILE A 285 39.14 2.53 43.33
C ILE A 285 37.95 2.81 42.42
N THR A 286 37.50 4.06 42.34
CA THR A 286 36.43 4.46 41.40
C THR A 286 36.99 4.52 39.98
N VAL A 287 36.31 3.89 39.02
CA VAL A 287 36.71 3.77 37.61
C VAL A 287 35.51 3.96 36.70
N ASP A 288 35.76 4.32 35.44
CA ASP A 288 34.80 4.11 34.37
C ASP A 288 35.14 2.76 33.71
N LEU A 289 34.25 1.78 33.84
CA LEU A 289 34.38 0.44 33.27
C LEU A 289 33.65 0.38 31.93
N VAL A 290 34.30 -0.18 30.92
CA VAL A 290 33.81 -0.30 29.55
C VAL A 290 33.61 -1.77 29.22
N ILE A 291 32.44 -2.15 28.71
CA ILE A 291 32.10 -3.52 28.34
C ILE A 291 31.53 -3.52 26.91
N GLY A 292 32.14 -4.31 26.03
CA GLY A 292 31.74 -4.49 24.63
C GLY A 292 32.35 -5.79 24.09
N PRO A 293 32.29 -6.06 22.76
CA PRO A 293 32.74 -7.33 22.18
C PRO A 293 34.19 -7.71 22.51
N LYS A 294 35.01 -6.69 22.80
CA LYS A 294 36.47 -6.78 22.98
C LYS A 294 36.86 -7.00 24.47
N GLY A 295 35.97 -7.56 25.28
CA GLY A 295 36.22 -7.85 26.70
C GLY A 295 35.92 -6.70 27.67
N ILE A 296 36.18 -6.93 28.96
CA ILE A 296 35.94 -6.00 30.07
C ILE A 296 37.18 -5.12 30.28
N ARG A 297 37.00 -3.79 30.20
CA ARG A 297 38.10 -2.82 30.14
C ARG A 297 37.93 -1.68 31.13
N GLN A 298 39.05 -1.17 31.65
CA GLN A 298 39.12 0.00 32.52
C GLN A 298 39.51 1.24 31.71
N LEU A 299 38.80 2.35 31.92
CA LEU A 299 39.19 3.69 31.50
C LEU A 299 39.59 4.52 32.73
N THR A 300 40.78 5.13 32.69
CA THR A 300 41.33 5.93 33.81
C THR A 300 41.18 7.44 33.60
N SER A 301 41.02 7.88 32.36
CA SER A 301 40.65 9.24 31.95
C SER A 301 40.16 9.20 30.50
N LYS A 302 39.39 10.20 30.05
CA LYS A 302 38.70 10.17 28.75
C LYS A 302 39.62 9.99 27.53
N ASP A 303 40.86 10.46 27.63
CA ASP A 303 41.85 10.43 26.55
C ASP A 303 42.86 9.28 26.68
N ALA A 304 42.72 8.42 27.70
CA ALA A 304 43.59 7.26 27.93
C ALA A 304 43.15 6.04 27.11
N LYS A 305 44.12 5.22 26.67
CA LYS A 305 43.81 3.93 26.04
C LYS A 305 43.19 2.97 27.09
N PRO A 306 42.04 2.34 26.83
CA PRO A 306 41.46 1.37 27.75
C PRO A 306 42.39 0.19 28.04
N THR A 307 42.47 -0.21 29.31
CA THR A 307 43.25 -1.38 29.78
C THR A 307 42.32 -2.58 29.93
N CYS A 308 42.66 -3.75 29.38
CA CYS A 308 41.85 -4.95 29.60
C CYS A 308 42.01 -5.50 31.03
N LEU A 309 40.91 -5.88 31.65
CA LEU A 309 40.85 -6.52 32.98
C LEU A 309 40.53 -8.02 32.88
N ALA A 310 39.66 -8.42 31.95
CA ALA A 310 39.31 -9.80 31.67
C ALA A 310 38.67 -9.93 30.27
N GLU A 311 39.01 -10.99 29.54
CA GLU A 311 38.24 -11.41 28.36
C GLU A 311 37.11 -12.35 28.80
N PHE A 312 35.98 -12.39 28.08
CA PHE A 312 34.81 -13.17 28.52
C PHE A 312 35.11 -14.67 28.69
N ARG A 313 35.99 -15.21 27.85
CA ARG A 313 36.50 -16.60 27.93
C ARG A 313 37.18 -16.96 29.25
N ASP A 314 37.64 -15.98 30.03
CA ASP A 314 38.31 -16.20 31.31
C ASP A 314 37.32 -16.27 32.48
N ILE A 315 36.05 -15.94 32.28
CA ILE A 315 35.04 -15.88 33.33
C ILE A 315 34.47 -17.29 33.57
N LYS A 316 34.41 -17.69 34.85
CA LYS A 316 33.95 -19.02 35.29
C LYS A 316 32.69 -18.99 36.15
N SER A 317 32.37 -17.87 36.79
CA SER A 317 31.18 -17.73 37.63
C SER A 317 30.85 -16.27 37.87
N MET A 318 29.56 -15.97 38.00
CA MET A 318 29.06 -14.62 38.20
C MET A 318 27.98 -14.57 39.29
N ARG A 319 28.12 -13.64 40.24
CA ARG A 319 27.19 -13.44 41.35
C ARG A 319 27.01 -11.96 41.66
N CYS A 320 25.76 -11.52 41.74
CA CYS A 320 25.39 -10.22 42.33
C CYS A 320 24.99 -10.41 43.80
N SER A 321 25.32 -9.45 44.65
CA SER A 321 24.80 -9.35 46.03
C SER A 321 24.49 -7.90 46.40
N ALA A 322 23.37 -7.69 47.08
CA ALA A 322 23.03 -6.38 47.64
C ALA A 322 23.83 -6.09 48.92
N SER A 323 24.08 -4.81 49.19
CA SER A 323 24.70 -4.28 50.41
C SER A 323 23.68 -3.48 51.21
N GLU A 324 23.85 -3.38 52.52
CA GLU A 324 22.92 -2.66 53.42
C GLU A 324 22.80 -1.17 53.08
N ASP A 325 23.84 -0.57 52.48
CA ASP A 325 23.87 0.81 51.97
C ASP A 325 23.03 1.05 50.69
N GLY A 326 22.29 0.04 50.19
CA GLY A 326 21.55 0.09 48.91
C GLY A 326 22.41 -0.08 47.64
N GLN A 327 23.74 0.02 47.79
CA GLN A 327 24.73 -0.36 46.77
C GLN A 327 24.77 -1.89 46.58
N ALA A 328 25.41 -2.37 45.52
CA ALA A 328 25.59 -3.81 45.28
C ALA A 328 27.03 -4.17 44.90
N LEU A 329 27.33 -5.46 44.89
CA LEU A 329 28.65 -6.02 44.61
C LEU A 329 28.50 -7.16 43.59
N LEU A 330 29.11 -6.97 42.42
CA LEU A 330 29.22 -7.97 41.35
C LEU A 330 30.58 -8.68 41.51
N HIS A 331 30.54 -10.01 41.70
CA HIS A 331 31.71 -10.87 41.77
C HIS A 331 31.87 -11.68 40.49
N LEU A 332 33.04 -11.58 39.86
CA LEU A 332 33.44 -12.35 38.68
C LEU A 332 34.60 -13.29 39.04
N GLY A 333 34.34 -14.61 39.02
CA GLY A 333 35.38 -15.62 39.19
C GLY A 333 36.17 -15.79 37.89
N LEU A 334 37.49 -15.60 37.93
CA LEU A 334 38.37 -15.64 36.75
C LEU A 334 39.22 -16.92 36.70
N SER A 335 39.56 -17.36 35.49
CA SER A 335 40.47 -18.47 35.25
C SER A 335 41.90 -18.08 35.61
N GLY A 336 42.66 -19.00 36.22
CA GLY A 336 44.08 -18.81 36.58
C GLY A 336 44.38 -17.81 37.71
N ASN A 337 43.43 -16.96 38.12
CA ASN A 337 43.64 -15.94 39.15
C ASN A 337 42.88 -16.29 40.44
N PRO A 338 43.56 -16.44 41.60
CA PRO A 338 42.89 -16.74 42.87
C PRO A 338 42.11 -15.54 43.45
N GLN A 339 42.32 -14.32 42.95
CA GLN A 339 41.59 -13.13 43.37
C GLN A 339 40.50 -12.80 42.35
N ALA A 340 39.25 -13.11 42.69
CA ALA A 340 38.07 -12.76 41.89
C ALA A 340 37.95 -11.23 41.70
N LEU A 341 37.48 -10.80 40.53
CA LEU A 341 37.26 -9.38 40.25
C LEU A 341 35.92 -8.96 40.89
N ALA A 342 36.01 -8.10 41.90
CA ALA A 342 34.86 -7.59 42.65
C ALA A 342 34.59 -6.12 42.30
N ILE A 343 33.36 -5.83 41.87
CA ILE A 343 32.93 -4.55 41.32
C ILE A 343 31.74 -4.02 42.15
N LYS A 344 31.94 -2.96 42.93
CA LYS A 344 30.87 -2.30 43.69
C LYS A 344 30.15 -1.29 42.80
N THR A 345 28.83 -1.40 42.69
CA THR A 345 27.95 -0.58 41.86
C THR A 345 27.10 0.37 42.71
N ALA A 346 26.48 1.36 42.10
CA ALA A 346 25.58 2.30 42.76
C ALA A 346 24.27 1.63 43.24
N SER A 347 23.80 0.58 42.55
CA SER A 347 22.60 -0.17 42.90
C SER A 347 22.69 -1.64 42.46
N LEU A 348 21.77 -2.48 42.97
CA LEU A 348 21.60 -3.87 42.52
C LEU A 348 21.22 -3.95 41.04
N ALA A 349 20.35 -3.05 40.56
CA ALA A 349 19.97 -2.98 39.15
C ALA A 349 21.19 -2.73 38.24
N GLU A 350 22.13 -1.86 38.63
CA GLU A 350 23.37 -1.67 37.87
C GLU A 350 24.23 -2.95 37.85
N ALA A 351 24.38 -3.64 38.99
CA ALA A 351 25.12 -4.92 39.03
C ALA A 351 24.50 -6.00 38.14
N GLU A 352 23.18 -6.11 38.12
CA GLU A 352 22.45 -7.09 37.32
C GLU A 352 22.43 -6.72 35.83
N ASN A 353 22.31 -5.43 35.50
CA ASN A 353 22.47 -4.91 34.14
C ASN A 353 23.87 -5.20 33.58
N MET A 354 24.92 -5.09 34.41
CA MET A 354 26.29 -5.47 34.05
C MET A 354 26.44 -6.99 33.92
N ALA A 355 25.83 -7.77 34.81
CA ALA A 355 25.90 -9.23 34.77
C ALA A 355 25.24 -9.82 33.51
N ASP A 356 24.05 -9.33 33.14
CA ASP A 356 23.40 -9.75 31.88
C ASP A 356 24.24 -9.43 30.64
N LEU A 357 24.90 -8.26 30.62
CA LEU A 357 25.77 -7.87 29.51
C LEU A 357 26.96 -8.83 29.36
N ILE A 358 27.63 -9.12 30.49
CA ILE A 358 28.79 -10.02 30.54
C ILE A 358 28.37 -11.46 30.18
N ASP A 359 27.24 -11.94 30.68
CA ASP A 359 26.74 -13.29 30.37
C ASP A 359 26.34 -13.40 28.90
N GLY A 360 25.71 -12.36 28.33
CA GLY A 360 25.38 -12.31 26.91
C GLY A 360 26.61 -12.34 26.00
N TYR A 361 27.66 -11.59 26.30
CA TYR A 361 28.92 -11.70 25.56
C TYR A 361 29.60 -13.07 25.76
N TYR A 362 29.49 -13.69 26.93
CA TYR A 362 29.98 -15.04 27.17
C TYR A 362 29.23 -16.09 26.32
N ARG A 363 27.88 -16.08 26.34
CA ARG A 363 27.00 -16.93 25.51
C ARG A 363 27.19 -16.70 23.99
N LEU A 364 27.64 -15.51 23.60
CA LEU A 364 27.91 -15.15 22.20
C LEU A 364 29.29 -15.63 21.70
N GLN A 365 30.27 -15.76 22.60
CA GLN A 365 31.65 -16.18 22.27
C GLN A 365 31.92 -17.66 22.54
N GLY A 366 31.29 -18.25 23.56
CA GLY A 366 31.33 -19.68 23.84
C GLY A 366 30.10 -20.38 23.27
N SER A 367 30.28 -21.50 22.56
CA SER A 367 29.22 -22.27 21.90
C SER A 367 28.32 -23.07 22.87
N SER A 368 27.84 -22.44 23.94
CA SER A 368 27.03 -23.05 25.00
C SER A 368 25.87 -22.13 25.41
N GLU A 369 24.66 -22.68 25.48
CA GLU A 369 23.48 -21.95 26.00
C GLU A 369 23.51 -21.75 27.53
N THR A 370 24.56 -22.20 28.23
CA THR A 370 24.62 -22.17 29.70
C THR A 370 25.06 -20.81 30.25
N SER A 371 24.20 -20.23 31.11
CA SER A 371 24.48 -18.98 31.85
C SER A 371 25.44 -19.24 33.03
N LEU A 372 26.34 -18.29 33.27
CA LEU A 372 27.22 -18.24 34.45
C LEU A 372 26.60 -17.50 35.64
N VAL A 373 25.43 -16.86 35.47
CA VAL A 373 24.74 -16.11 36.52
C VAL A 373 23.98 -17.04 37.46
N VAL A 374 24.36 -17.05 38.74
CA VAL A 374 23.67 -17.81 39.79
C VAL A 374 22.55 -16.97 40.44
N PHE A 375 21.36 -17.06 39.83
CA PHE A 375 20.01 -16.95 40.41
C PHE A 375 19.79 -17.39 41.89
N PRO A 376 19.77 -16.55 42.96
CA PRO A 376 19.34 -17.05 44.28
C PRO A 376 17.81 -17.23 44.34
N ARG A 377 17.32 -18.37 43.85
CA ARG A 377 15.89 -18.75 43.88
C ARG A 377 15.35 -18.80 45.32
N LYS A 378 14.34 -17.99 45.63
CA LYS A 378 13.54 -18.15 46.86
C LYS A 378 12.70 -19.42 46.75
N GLY A 379 12.94 -20.40 47.63
CA GLY A 379 12.06 -21.58 47.81
C GLY A 379 12.69 -22.95 47.51
N GLY A 380 13.91 -23.02 46.97
CA GLY A 380 14.63 -24.27 46.78
C GLY A 380 15.58 -24.61 47.94
N ASN A 381 15.62 -25.87 48.39
CA ASN A 381 16.56 -26.32 49.42
C ASN A 381 18.03 -26.26 48.92
N PRO A 382 18.98 -25.76 49.73
CA PRO A 382 20.38 -25.63 49.31
C PRO A 382 21.17 -26.93 49.48
N ALA A 383 20.94 -27.92 48.61
CA ALA A 383 21.76 -29.13 48.56
C ALA A 383 21.72 -29.83 47.19
N LEU A 384 22.80 -29.67 46.40
CA LEU A 384 23.58 -30.73 45.72
C LEU A 384 24.59 -30.10 44.74
N ASP A 385 25.86 -30.47 44.87
CA ASP A 385 26.91 -30.13 43.90
C ASP A 385 26.82 -31.02 42.63
N PRO A 386 27.32 -30.56 41.47
CA PRO A 386 27.17 -31.27 40.20
C PRO A 386 28.09 -32.50 40.12
N LEU A 387 27.52 -33.65 39.75
CA LEU A 387 28.26 -34.87 39.42
C LEU A 387 27.91 -35.42 38.04
N GLU A 388 28.99 -35.68 37.29
CA GLU A 388 29.17 -36.66 36.21
C GLU A 388 28.14 -36.73 35.07
N MET A 389 28.61 -36.37 33.87
CA MET A 389 27.97 -36.77 32.62
C MET A 389 28.03 -38.30 32.47
N LEU A 390 26.93 -38.91 32.03
CA LEU A 390 26.93 -40.24 31.43
C LEU A 390 26.34 -40.15 30.02
N GLU A 391 27.00 -40.80 29.07
CA GLU A 391 26.71 -40.72 27.63
C GLU A 391 25.57 -41.66 27.20
N LEU A 392 25.24 -41.57 25.89
CA LEU A 392 24.40 -42.47 25.07
C LEU A 392 22.90 -42.10 24.92
N PRO A 393 22.30 -42.26 23.71
CA PRO A 393 22.90 -42.25 22.37
C PRO A 393 22.17 -41.36 21.34
N ASP A 394 22.69 -41.34 20.11
CA ASP A 394 22.26 -40.52 18.96
C ASP A 394 20.82 -40.81 18.41
N PRO A 395 20.25 -39.92 17.57
CA PRO A 395 18.81 -39.63 17.58
C PRO A 395 17.90 -40.50 16.71
N ILE A 396 16.60 -40.48 17.07
CA ILE A 396 15.48 -41.03 16.29
C ILE A 396 14.82 -39.89 15.48
N PRO A 397 14.52 -40.07 14.18
CA PRO A 397 13.97 -38.99 13.34
C PRO A 397 12.46 -38.75 13.54
N ALA A 398 12.12 -37.46 13.65
CA ALA A 398 10.84 -36.78 13.40
C ALA A 398 9.51 -37.59 13.38
N SER A 399 8.61 -37.23 14.30
CA SER A 399 7.16 -37.32 14.09
C SER A 399 6.47 -36.00 14.47
N HIS A 400 5.37 -35.68 13.77
CA HIS A 400 4.73 -34.37 13.80
C HIS A 400 4.14 -34.02 15.18
N PHE A 401 4.56 -32.90 15.75
CA PHE A 401 3.73 -32.10 16.66
C PHE A 401 3.23 -30.86 15.92
N SER A 402 1.91 -30.72 15.79
CA SER A 402 1.29 -29.51 15.22
C SER A 402 1.41 -28.39 16.24
N LEU A 403 2.05 -27.27 15.86
CA LEU A 403 2.20 -26.12 16.74
C LEU A 403 0.99 -25.16 16.64
N ASP A 404 -0.21 -25.72 16.75
CA ASP A 404 -1.42 -24.95 17.03
C ASP A 404 -1.33 -24.44 18.48
N SER A 405 -1.01 -23.15 18.64
CA SER A 405 -1.02 -22.47 19.93
C SER A 405 -1.63 -21.07 19.77
N GLU A 406 -2.67 -20.80 20.56
CA GLU A 406 -3.63 -19.72 20.29
C GLU A 406 -3.18 -18.35 20.81
N ILE A 407 -2.57 -17.54 19.94
CA ILE A 407 -2.11 -16.17 20.26
C ILE A 407 -3.15 -15.10 19.83
N TYR A 408 -4.26 -15.05 20.57
CA TYR A 408 -5.11 -13.85 20.77
C TYR A 408 -4.52 -13.03 21.98
N ALA A 409 -4.64 -11.71 22.14
CA ALA A 409 -5.39 -10.70 21.38
C ALA A 409 -4.78 -9.26 21.51
N GLU A 410 -5.34 -8.33 20.72
CA GLU A 410 -5.67 -6.90 20.97
C GLU A 410 -4.89 -6.01 21.97
N ILE A 411 -4.59 -4.78 21.52
CA ILE A 411 -4.85 -3.56 22.29
C ILE A 411 -5.84 -2.71 21.49
N LEU A 412 -6.89 -2.26 22.16
CA LEU A 412 -7.81 -1.20 21.74
C LEU A 412 -7.28 0.15 22.26
N ASP A 413 -7.39 1.23 21.50
CA ASP A 413 -7.06 2.57 22.00
C ASP A 413 -8.05 3.02 23.10
N GLU A 414 -7.54 3.77 24.09
CA GLU A 414 -8.13 3.87 25.46
C GLU A 414 -9.42 4.72 25.59
N SER A 415 -10.22 4.82 24.53
CA SER A 415 -11.43 5.66 24.47
C SER A 415 -12.69 5.04 25.12
N SER A 416 -12.67 3.77 25.54
CA SER A 416 -13.87 3.11 26.10
C SER A 416 -13.61 2.14 27.27
N ARG A 417 -13.56 2.67 28.50
CA ARG A 417 -13.79 1.85 29.71
C ARG A 417 -15.29 1.52 29.86
N PRO A 418 -15.69 0.24 30.01
CA PRO A 418 -17.10 -0.10 30.23
C PRO A 418 -17.55 0.25 31.65
N ARG A 419 -18.32 1.33 31.83
CA ARG A 419 -19.12 1.51 33.06
C ARG A 419 -20.41 0.70 32.97
N SER A 420 -20.35 -0.50 33.55
CA SER A 420 -21.46 -1.33 34.08
C SER A 420 -22.85 -1.23 33.40
N GLY A 421 -23.20 -2.29 32.66
CA GLY A 421 -24.60 -2.71 32.47
C GLY A 421 -25.35 -2.17 31.25
N SER A 422 -25.72 -3.10 30.34
CA SER A 422 -26.79 -2.98 29.33
C SER A 422 -26.65 -1.93 28.21
N ARG A 423 -26.35 -2.38 26.97
CA ARG A 423 -26.97 -1.91 25.68
C ARG A 423 -26.45 -2.51 24.36
N PHE A 424 -25.76 -3.66 24.34
CA PHE A 424 -25.25 -4.27 23.09
C PHE A 424 -26.31 -4.78 22.08
N GLN A 425 -27.60 -4.68 22.39
CA GLN A 425 -28.66 -5.55 21.85
C GLN A 425 -29.46 -4.97 20.65
N HIS A 426 -28.90 -4.08 19.84
CA HIS A 426 -29.67 -3.27 18.87
C HIS A 426 -29.40 -3.47 17.36
N TYR A 427 -28.41 -4.27 16.96
CA TYR A 427 -28.07 -4.46 15.53
C TYR A 427 -27.73 -5.90 15.10
N GLY A 428 -27.76 -6.86 16.04
CA GLY A 428 -27.63 -8.28 15.70
C GLY A 428 -28.89 -8.78 14.99
N ILE A 429 -28.74 -9.38 13.82
CA ILE A 429 -29.80 -10.00 13.03
C ILE A 429 -29.57 -11.51 13.02
N CYS A 430 -30.60 -12.31 13.28
CA CYS A 430 -30.52 -13.76 13.17
C CYS A 430 -30.34 -14.13 11.69
N ARG A 431 -29.45 -15.09 11.38
CA ARG A 431 -29.22 -15.47 9.98
C ARG A 431 -30.46 -16.03 9.30
N ASP A 432 -31.31 -16.75 10.04
CA ASP A 432 -32.56 -17.32 9.54
C ASP A 432 -33.59 -16.24 9.11
N ASP A 433 -33.46 -14.99 9.59
CA ASP A 433 -34.28 -13.87 9.14
C ASP A 433 -33.91 -13.38 7.72
N ILE A 434 -32.75 -13.82 7.19
CA ILE A 434 -32.15 -13.35 5.93
C ILE A 434 -32.21 -14.45 4.86
N THR A 435 -33.08 -14.27 3.86
CA THR A 435 -33.06 -15.09 2.64
C THR A 435 -32.05 -14.51 1.64
N LEU A 436 -30.99 -15.24 1.28
CA LEU A 436 -30.10 -14.84 0.18
C LEU A 436 -30.72 -15.13 -1.20
N GLY A 437 -30.41 -14.27 -2.16
CA GLY A 437 -30.75 -14.38 -3.58
C GLY A 437 -29.50 -14.53 -4.46
N ARG A 438 -29.46 -13.79 -5.57
CA ARG A 438 -28.32 -13.79 -6.51
C ARG A 438 -27.12 -12.99 -5.97
N ILE A 439 -25.93 -13.28 -6.49
CA ILE A 439 -24.75 -12.43 -6.32
C ILE A 439 -24.97 -11.12 -7.11
N LEU A 440 -24.58 -9.99 -6.51
CA LEU A 440 -24.56 -8.65 -7.10
C LEU A 440 -23.14 -8.21 -7.50
N GLY A 441 -22.10 -8.73 -6.82
CA GLY A 441 -20.70 -8.49 -7.15
C GLY A 441 -19.74 -9.21 -6.20
N GLU A 442 -18.44 -9.21 -6.51
CA GLU A 442 -17.38 -9.72 -5.64
C GLU A 442 -16.51 -8.57 -5.12
N GLY A 443 -16.31 -8.50 -3.79
CA GLY A 443 -15.43 -7.54 -3.13
C GLY A 443 -14.23 -8.22 -2.46
N PHE A 444 -13.32 -7.42 -1.90
CA PHE A 444 -12.04 -7.90 -1.34
C PHE A 444 -12.20 -9.00 -0.26
N PHE A 445 -13.26 -8.95 0.54
CA PHE A 445 -13.51 -9.90 1.64
C PHE A 445 -14.40 -11.09 1.26
N GLY A 446 -15.11 -11.02 0.13
CA GLY A 446 -16.19 -11.93 -0.23
C GLY A 446 -17.24 -11.31 -1.13
N GLU A 447 -18.29 -12.08 -1.40
CA GLU A 447 -19.34 -11.73 -2.35
C GLU A 447 -20.41 -10.85 -1.70
N VAL A 448 -21.02 -9.97 -2.50
CA VAL A 448 -22.22 -9.22 -2.15
C VAL A 448 -23.41 -9.91 -2.78
N TYR A 449 -24.41 -10.26 -1.96
CA TYR A 449 -25.66 -10.87 -2.41
C TYR A 449 -26.82 -9.89 -2.33
N GLU A 450 -27.80 -10.06 -3.21
CA GLU A 450 -29.16 -9.58 -2.98
C GLU A 450 -29.80 -10.47 -1.90
N GLY A 451 -30.66 -9.90 -1.06
CA GLY A 451 -31.37 -10.68 -0.05
C GLY A 451 -32.67 -10.02 0.40
N ILE A 452 -33.45 -10.78 1.17
CA ILE A 452 -34.67 -10.31 1.82
C ILE A 452 -34.52 -10.53 3.33
N TYR A 453 -34.52 -9.44 4.09
CA TYR A 453 -34.61 -9.46 5.54
C TYR A 453 -36.08 -9.48 5.97
N THR A 454 -36.45 -10.42 6.82
CA THR A 454 -37.76 -10.45 7.47
C THR A 454 -37.62 -9.94 8.90
N THR A 455 -38.16 -8.75 9.18
CA THR A 455 -38.09 -8.16 10.52
C THR A 455 -38.88 -9.00 11.54
N PRO A 456 -38.63 -8.82 12.86
CA PRO A 456 -39.44 -9.43 13.92
C PRO A 456 -40.94 -9.05 13.92
N LYS A 457 -41.38 -8.13 13.04
CA LYS A 457 -42.79 -7.78 12.80
C LYS A 457 -43.41 -8.51 11.59
N GLY A 458 -42.62 -9.29 10.85
CA GLY A 458 -43.01 -9.89 9.57
C GLY A 458 -42.90 -8.96 8.35
N GLU A 459 -42.46 -7.71 8.52
CA GLU A 459 -42.19 -6.79 7.40
C GLU A 459 -40.96 -7.30 6.63
N ARG A 460 -41.07 -7.43 5.30
CA ARG A 460 -39.99 -7.91 4.42
C ARG A 460 -39.31 -6.75 3.72
N ILE A 461 -37.99 -6.67 3.84
CA ILE A 461 -37.13 -5.57 3.35
C ILE A 461 -36.10 -6.15 2.39
N ASN A 462 -35.93 -5.52 1.22
CA ASN A 462 -34.86 -5.90 0.29
C ASN A 462 -33.52 -5.32 0.76
N VAL A 463 -32.50 -6.16 0.84
CA VAL A 463 -31.20 -5.84 1.44
C VAL A 463 -30.03 -6.28 0.56
N ALA A 464 -28.89 -5.60 0.69
CA ALA A 464 -27.62 -6.05 0.17
C ALA A 464 -26.82 -6.71 1.32
N VAL A 465 -26.31 -7.91 1.08
CA VAL A 465 -25.62 -8.71 2.10
C VAL A 465 -24.16 -8.90 1.69
N LYS A 466 -23.25 -8.11 2.28
CA LYS A 466 -21.80 -8.30 2.13
C LYS A 466 -21.41 -9.54 2.95
N THR A 467 -20.68 -10.49 2.36
CA THR A 467 -20.25 -11.71 3.03
C THR A 467 -18.73 -11.75 3.22
N CYS A 468 -18.28 -12.39 4.29
CA CYS A 468 -16.88 -12.76 4.47
C CYS A 468 -16.66 -14.19 3.96
N LYS A 469 -15.57 -14.46 3.21
CA LYS A 469 -15.23 -15.84 2.79
C LYS A 469 -14.97 -16.71 4.04
N LYS A 470 -15.30 -18.01 3.98
CA LYS A 470 -15.15 -18.93 5.13
C LYS A 470 -13.70 -19.05 5.59
N ASP A 471 -12.78 -19.20 4.64
CA ASP A 471 -11.34 -19.37 4.91
C ASP A 471 -10.60 -18.02 5.11
N CYS A 472 -11.32 -16.99 5.57
CA CYS A 472 -10.79 -15.64 5.68
C CYS A 472 -10.02 -15.46 6.99
N SER A 473 -8.73 -15.11 6.88
CA SER A 473 -7.83 -14.84 8.02
C SER A 473 -8.44 -13.88 9.05
N PRO A 474 -8.21 -14.06 10.37
CA PRO A 474 -8.76 -13.21 11.43
C PRO A 474 -8.55 -11.70 11.21
N GLU A 475 -7.36 -11.27 10.75
CA GLU A 475 -7.10 -9.86 10.44
C GLU A 475 -8.09 -9.28 9.40
N ASN A 476 -8.52 -10.08 8.43
CA ASN A 476 -9.43 -9.65 7.38
C ASN A 476 -10.90 -9.66 7.85
N ARG A 477 -11.29 -10.61 8.73
CA ARG A 477 -12.57 -10.53 9.46
C ARG A 477 -12.64 -9.28 10.34
N GLU A 478 -11.54 -8.92 11.00
CA GLU A 478 -11.45 -7.71 11.84
C GLU A 478 -11.51 -6.42 10.98
N LYS A 479 -10.92 -6.41 9.78
CA LYS A 479 -11.10 -5.30 8.80
C LYS A 479 -12.56 -5.21 8.34
N PHE A 480 -13.20 -6.34 8.02
CA PHE A 480 -14.61 -6.45 7.61
C PHE A 480 -15.58 -5.96 8.71
N LEU A 481 -15.41 -6.39 9.96
CA LEU A 481 -16.23 -5.92 11.08
C LEU A 481 -16.03 -4.42 11.38
N ARG A 482 -14.81 -3.89 11.21
CA ARG A 482 -14.55 -2.44 11.38
C ARG A 482 -15.30 -1.58 10.39
N GLU A 483 -15.55 -2.06 9.16
CA GLU A 483 -16.40 -1.37 8.17
C GLU A 483 -17.82 -1.17 8.74
N ALA A 484 -18.45 -2.23 9.24
CA ALA A 484 -19.77 -2.15 9.84
C ALA A 484 -19.80 -1.30 11.13
N VAL A 485 -18.77 -1.39 11.98
CA VAL A 485 -18.65 -0.55 13.20
C VAL A 485 -18.48 0.94 12.86
N LEU A 486 -17.81 1.27 11.75
CA LEU A 486 -17.72 2.63 11.25
C LEU A 486 -19.07 3.10 10.68
N MET A 487 -19.67 2.32 9.78
CA MET A 487 -20.98 2.63 9.17
C MET A 487 -22.10 2.80 10.20
N LYS A 488 -22.08 2.06 11.32
CA LYS A 488 -23.00 2.21 12.45
C LYS A 488 -23.04 3.63 13.06
N LYS A 489 -21.98 4.43 12.88
CA LYS A 489 -21.89 5.83 13.33
C LYS A 489 -22.30 6.85 12.27
N LEU A 490 -22.59 6.42 11.04
CA LEU A 490 -22.89 7.32 9.91
C LEU A 490 -24.40 7.40 9.67
N ASP A 491 -24.98 8.60 9.74
CA ASP A 491 -26.36 8.86 9.33
C ASP A 491 -26.42 10.11 8.45
N HIS A 492 -26.55 9.91 7.14
CA HIS A 492 -26.60 10.97 6.15
C HIS A 492 -27.36 10.49 4.90
N PRO A 493 -28.26 11.31 4.28
CA PRO A 493 -29.07 10.90 3.14
C PRO A 493 -28.25 10.34 1.95
N HIS A 494 -27.06 10.87 1.71
CA HIS A 494 -26.16 10.44 0.63
C HIS A 494 -25.05 9.48 1.08
N ILE A 495 -25.27 8.70 2.15
CA ILE A 495 -24.41 7.58 2.56
C ILE A 495 -25.21 6.26 2.53
N VAL A 496 -24.55 5.14 2.23
CA VAL A 496 -25.11 3.78 2.29
C VAL A 496 -25.43 3.41 3.74
N LYS A 497 -26.66 2.97 4.01
CA LYS A 497 -27.11 2.70 5.39
C LYS A 497 -26.90 1.23 5.80
N LEU A 498 -26.32 1.05 6.98
CA LEU A 498 -26.28 -0.25 7.68
C LEU A 498 -27.66 -0.57 8.27
N ILE A 499 -28.16 -1.78 8.03
CA ILE A 499 -29.39 -2.31 8.64
C ILE A 499 -29.04 -3.19 9.85
N GLY A 500 -27.99 -4.02 9.76
CA GLY A 500 -27.51 -4.83 10.87
C GLY A 500 -26.36 -5.77 10.49
N ILE A 501 -26.00 -6.65 11.42
CA ILE A 501 -24.90 -7.62 11.28
C ILE A 501 -25.44 -8.99 11.71
N ALA A 502 -25.16 -10.04 10.92
CA ALA A 502 -25.30 -11.42 11.39
C ALA A 502 -23.90 -11.91 11.79
N GLU A 503 -23.70 -12.10 13.10
CA GLU A 503 -22.38 -12.34 13.69
C GLU A 503 -21.90 -13.80 13.53
N GLU A 504 -22.85 -14.72 13.30
CA GLU A 504 -22.66 -16.14 12.95
C GLU A 504 -21.69 -16.36 11.77
N GLU A 505 -21.03 -17.51 11.70
CA GLU A 505 -20.01 -17.77 10.67
C GLU A 505 -20.55 -18.37 9.36
N PRO A 506 -20.12 -17.90 8.17
CA PRO A 506 -19.38 -16.67 7.93
C PRO A 506 -20.23 -15.42 8.17
N THR A 507 -19.64 -14.41 8.82
CA THR A 507 -20.28 -13.15 9.20
C THR A 507 -20.81 -12.38 8.00
N TRP A 508 -22.00 -11.77 8.15
CA TRP A 508 -22.66 -10.97 7.12
C TRP A 508 -22.90 -9.53 7.59
N ILE A 509 -22.73 -8.56 6.68
CA ILE A 509 -23.09 -7.15 6.88
C ILE A 509 -24.31 -6.86 6.01
N ILE A 510 -25.41 -6.46 6.63
CA ILE A 510 -26.71 -6.24 5.98
C ILE A 510 -26.91 -4.73 5.80
N MET A 511 -27.09 -4.30 4.55
CA MET A 511 -27.21 -2.91 4.11
C MET A 511 -28.50 -2.70 3.31
N GLU A 512 -28.93 -1.45 3.15
CA GLU A 512 -29.98 -1.09 2.18
C GLU A 512 -29.58 -1.52 0.75
N LEU A 513 -30.52 -2.13 0.00
CA LEU A 513 -30.33 -2.45 -1.42
C LEU A 513 -30.69 -1.25 -2.30
N TYR A 514 -29.81 -0.87 -3.23
CA TYR A 514 -30.06 0.19 -4.20
C TYR A 514 -30.23 -0.39 -5.62
N PRO A 515 -31.42 -0.27 -6.25
CA PRO A 515 -31.81 -1.11 -7.38
C PRO A 515 -31.15 -0.74 -8.72
N TYR A 516 -30.49 0.42 -8.80
CA TYR A 516 -29.78 0.86 -10.01
C TYR A 516 -28.27 0.56 -9.96
N GLY A 517 -27.78 -0.06 -8.88
CA GLY A 517 -26.39 -0.54 -8.78
C GLY A 517 -25.35 0.57 -8.66
N GLU A 518 -24.19 0.30 -9.27
CA GLU A 518 -22.99 1.15 -9.25
C GLU A 518 -23.14 2.37 -10.16
N LEU A 519 -22.70 3.55 -9.69
CA LEU A 519 -22.76 4.79 -10.47
C LEU A 519 -21.90 4.72 -11.75
N GLY A 520 -20.74 4.05 -11.74
CA GLY A 520 -19.90 3.90 -12.94
C GLY A 520 -20.64 3.19 -14.08
N GLN A 521 -21.19 2.01 -13.79
CA GLN A 521 -22.02 1.27 -14.75
C GLN A 521 -23.30 2.03 -15.16
N TYR A 522 -23.96 2.70 -14.20
CA TYR A 522 -25.18 3.47 -14.47
C TYR A 522 -24.92 4.66 -15.41
N LEU A 523 -23.79 5.37 -15.25
CA LEU A 523 -23.36 6.48 -16.11
C LEU A 523 -23.14 6.03 -17.55
N GLU A 524 -22.50 4.87 -17.76
CA GLU A 524 -22.25 4.32 -19.09
C GLU A 524 -23.56 3.93 -19.78
N GLN A 525 -24.42 3.15 -19.09
CA GLN A 525 -25.70 2.68 -19.62
C GLN A 525 -26.68 3.81 -19.95
N ASN A 526 -26.70 4.88 -19.16
CA ASN A 526 -27.66 5.99 -19.29
C ASN A 526 -27.05 7.24 -19.96
N ARG A 527 -25.87 7.12 -20.59
CA ARG A 527 -25.10 8.23 -21.16
C ARG A 527 -25.88 9.13 -22.14
N LEU A 528 -26.83 8.57 -22.90
CA LEU A 528 -27.66 9.32 -23.86
C LEU A 528 -28.84 10.07 -23.20
N VAL A 529 -29.14 9.78 -21.94
CA VAL A 529 -30.29 10.31 -21.18
C VAL A 529 -29.85 11.27 -20.07
N LEU A 530 -28.67 11.04 -19.49
CA LEU A 530 -28.13 11.83 -18.37
C LEU A 530 -27.60 13.20 -18.83
N ALA A 531 -28.44 14.22 -18.63
CA ALA A 531 -28.12 15.62 -18.85
C ALA A 531 -27.14 16.18 -17.80
N VAL A 532 -26.38 17.20 -18.17
CA VAL A 532 -25.34 17.84 -17.32
C VAL A 532 -25.85 18.25 -15.92
N PRO A 533 -27.04 18.84 -15.72
CA PRO A 533 -27.51 19.20 -14.37
C PRO A 533 -27.64 17.99 -13.43
N THR A 534 -27.94 16.80 -13.96
CA THR A 534 -28.01 15.55 -13.20
C THR A 534 -26.61 15.06 -12.79
N LEU A 535 -25.63 15.20 -13.69
CA LEU A 535 -24.22 14.90 -13.39
C LEU A 535 -23.66 15.84 -12.30
N VAL A 536 -24.00 17.14 -12.35
CA VAL A 536 -23.67 18.11 -11.30
C VAL A 536 -24.42 17.79 -10.00
N LEU A 537 -25.67 17.35 -10.06
CA LEU A 537 -26.43 16.90 -8.88
C LEU A 537 -25.74 15.72 -8.18
N TYR A 538 -25.25 14.72 -8.91
CA TYR A 538 -24.50 13.60 -8.32
C TYR A 538 -23.23 14.08 -7.62
N ALA A 539 -22.44 14.96 -8.27
CA ALA A 539 -21.26 15.56 -7.64
C ALA A 539 -21.61 16.36 -6.37
N LEU A 540 -22.69 17.14 -6.39
CA LEU A 540 -23.19 17.88 -5.23
C LEU A 540 -23.62 16.95 -4.09
N GLN A 541 -24.30 15.84 -4.38
CA GLN A 541 -24.74 14.87 -3.39
C GLN A 541 -23.57 14.13 -2.72
N VAL A 542 -22.57 13.74 -3.52
CA VAL A 542 -21.31 13.16 -3.01
C VAL A 542 -20.55 14.19 -2.15
N SER A 543 -20.44 15.46 -2.60
CA SER A 543 -19.78 16.51 -1.81
C SER A 543 -20.43 16.73 -0.44
N LYS A 544 -21.76 16.59 -0.32
CA LYS A 544 -22.47 16.67 0.97
C LYS A 544 -22.13 15.49 1.88
N ALA A 545 -22.02 14.27 1.35
CA ALA A 545 -21.56 13.11 2.11
C ALA A 545 -20.12 13.31 2.61
N LEU A 546 -19.24 13.85 1.78
CA LEU A 546 -17.85 14.12 2.13
C LEU A 546 -17.69 15.29 3.12
N ALA A 547 -18.53 16.33 3.04
CA ALA A 547 -18.60 17.39 4.05
C ALA A 547 -19.10 16.86 5.42
N TYR A 548 -20.00 15.88 5.43
CA TYR A 548 -20.40 15.17 6.64
C TYR A 548 -19.25 14.33 7.22
N LEU A 549 -18.47 13.62 6.39
CA LEU A 549 -17.29 12.88 6.85
C LEU A 549 -16.18 13.83 7.38
N GLU A 550 -15.92 14.94 6.69
CA GLU A 550 -15.02 16.03 7.12
C GLU A 550 -15.41 16.55 8.52
N ALA A 551 -16.70 16.78 8.77
CA ALA A 551 -17.21 17.28 10.04
C ALA A 551 -17.11 16.29 11.22
N ILE A 552 -16.83 15.00 10.97
CA ILE A 552 -16.58 13.97 11.98
C ILE A 552 -15.13 13.44 11.95
N ASN A 553 -14.21 14.18 11.32
CA ASN A 553 -12.81 13.79 11.10
C ASN A 553 -12.62 12.40 10.46
N CYS A 554 -13.53 11.97 9.59
CA CYS A 554 -13.43 10.70 8.87
C CYS A 554 -12.92 10.92 7.44
N VAL A 555 -11.91 10.16 7.05
CA VAL A 555 -11.31 10.19 5.71
C VAL A 555 -11.59 8.85 5.02
N HIS A 556 -12.17 8.92 3.83
CA HIS A 556 -12.70 7.80 3.05
C HIS A 556 -11.62 7.03 2.31
N ARG A 557 -10.64 7.73 1.72
CA ARG A 557 -9.40 7.18 1.10
C ARG A 557 -9.56 6.35 -0.18
N ASP A 558 -10.78 6.16 -0.69
CA ASP A 558 -11.07 5.54 -1.99
C ASP A 558 -12.34 6.13 -2.62
N ILE A 559 -12.33 7.43 -2.94
CA ILE A 559 -13.49 8.12 -3.54
C ILE A 559 -13.42 7.96 -5.06
N ALA A 560 -14.35 7.21 -5.63
CA ALA A 560 -14.48 6.93 -7.06
C ALA A 560 -15.91 6.49 -7.40
N VAL A 561 -16.31 6.54 -8.67
CA VAL A 561 -17.68 6.14 -9.08
C VAL A 561 -18.04 4.69 -8.78
N ARG A 562 -17.04 3.79 -8.67
CA ARG A 562 -17.21 2.39 -8.22
C ARG A 562 -17.76 2.25 -6.80
N ASN A 563 -17.52 3.23 -5.94
CA ASN A 563 -17.88 3.19 -4.51
C ASN A 563 -19.12 4.08 -4.24
N ILE A 564 -19.88 4.43 -5.28
CA ILE A 564 -21.09 5.23 -5.20
C ILE A 564 -22.23 4.43 -5.82
N LEU A 565 -23.34 4.33 -5.09
CA LEU A 565 -24.52 3.55 -5.48
C LEU A 565 -25.69 4.47 -5.83
N VAL A 566 -26.48 4.07 -6.83
CA VAL A 566 -27.62 4.84 -7.35
C VAL A 566 -28.91 4.36 -6.68
N ALA A 567 -29.43 5.15 -5.75
CA ALA A 567 -30.67 4.86 -5.04
C ALA A 567 -31.91 5.21 -5.89
N SER A 568 -31.83 6.29 -6.67
CA SER A 568 -32.80 6.65 -7.70
C SER A 568 -32.11 7.50 -8.78
N PRO A 569 -32.74 7.77 -9.95
CA PRO A 569 -32.16 8.63 -10.98
C PRO A 569 -31.81 10.05 -10.52
N GLU A 570 -32.38 10.52 -9.40
CA GLU A 570 -32.06 11.82 -8.77
C GLU A 570 -31.29 11.69 -7.45
N CYS A 571 -30.87 10.49 -7.02
CA CYS A 571 -30.25 10.27 -5.72
C CYS A 571 -29.13 9.22 -5.74
N VAL A 572 -27.90 9.66 -5.45
CA VAL A 572 -26.72 8.79 -5.23
C VAL A 572 -26.31 8.75 -3.76
N LYS A 573 -25.58 7.70 -3.38
CA LYS A 573 -25.06 7.45 -2.02
C LYS A 573 -23.63 6.93 -2.05
N LEU A 574 -22.76 7.46 -1.20
CA LEU A 574 -21.38 7.03 -1.00
C LEU A 574 -21.32 5.77 -0.12
N GLY A 575 -20.51 4.78 -0.53
CA GLY A 575 -20.35 3.47 0.11
C GLY A 575 -18.90 2.94 0.06
N ASP A 576 -18.75 1.64 0.36
CA ASP A 576 -17.49 0.92 0.65
C ASP A 576 -16.54 1.66 1.62
N PHE A 577 -16.83 1.49 2.91
CA PHE A 577 -16.04 2.08 3.99
C PHE A 577 -14.85 1.21 4.43
N GLY A 578 -14.51 0.15 3.69
CA GLY A 578 -13.48 -0.83 4.05
C GLY A 578 -12.05 -0.27 4.16
N LEU A 579 -11.80 0.93 3.62
CA LEU A 579 -10.53 1.66 3.76
C LEU A 579 -10.65 2.92 4.65
N SER A 580 -11.85 3.34 5.02
CA SER A 580 -12.12 4.60 5.71
C SER A 580 -11.71 4.55 7.18
N ARG A 581 -11.23 5.68 7.73
CA ARG A 581 -10.84 5.81 9.15
C ARG A 581 -11.13 7.20 9.69
N TYR A 582 -11.35 7.27 11.01
CA TYR A 582 -11.24 8.51 11.76
C TYR A 582 -9.77 8.93 11.87
N ILE A 583 -9.52 10.24 11.89
CA ILE A 583 -8.22 10.86 12.19
C ILE A 583 -8.33 11.60 13.52
N GLU A 584 -7.35 11.35 14.39
CA GLU A 584 -7.10 12.12 15.62
C GLU A 584 -5.96 13.13 15.36
N ASP A 585 -5.87 14.20 16.15
CA ASP A 585 -5.34 15.51 15.73
C ASP A 585 -4.00 15.53 14.97
N GLU A 586 -4.00 16.26 13.84
CA GLU A 586 -2.90 16.58 12.90
C GLU A 586 -2.04 15.42 12.32
N GLU A 587 -2.06 14.21 12.87
CA GLU A 587 -1.32 13.07 12.32
C GLU A 587 -1.93 12.54 11.00
N TYR A 588 -1.07 12.11 10.07
CA TYR A 588 -1.50 11.50 8.82
C TYR A 588 -1.22 10.00 8.77
N TYR A 589 -2.22 9.22 8.37
CA TYR A 589 -2.09 7.79 8.20
C TYR A 589 -1.17 7.43 7.01
N LYS A 590 -0.30 6.42 7.17
CA LYS A 590 0.41 5.71 6.08
C LYS A 590 -0.13 4.27 5.94
N ALA A 591 -0.48 3.89 4.70
CA ALA A 591 -1.05 2.57 4.38
C ALA A 591 0.00 1.49 4.10
N SER A 592 -0.37 0.22 4.35
CA SER A 592 0.41 -0.98 4.03
C SER A 592 0.38 -1.35 2.53
N ILE A 593 1.23 -2.30 2.14
CA ILE A 593 1.54 -2.65 0.74
C ILE A 593 0.40 -3.50 0.12
N THR A 594 -0.67 -2.84 -0.30
CA THR A 594 -1.81 -3.44 -1.02
C THR A 594 -2.02 -2.81 -2.40
N ARG A 595 -2.95 -3.34 -3.20
CA ARG A 595 -3.30 -2.83 -4.55
C ARG A 595 -4.03 -1.48 -4.45
N LEU A 596 -3.28 -0.40 -4.28
CA LEU A 596 -3.81 0.96 -4.12
C LEU A 596 -4.31 1.57 -5.46
N PRO A 597 -5.34 2.44 -5.43
CA PRO A 597 -5.98 3.02 -6.62
C PRO A 597 -5.18 4.21 -7.19
N ILE A 598 -3.93 3.98 -7.63
CA ILE A 598 -2.94 5.03 -7.96
C ILE A 598 -3.50 6.14 -8.88
N LYS A 599 -4.35 5.82 -9.88
CA LYS A 599 -4.91 6.80 -10.83
C LYS A 599 -5.92 7.80 -10.23
N TRP A 600 -6.41 7.54 -9.01
CA TRP A 600 -7.32 8.41 -8.25
C TRP A 600 -6.61 9.19 -7.13
N MET A 601 -5.48 8.67 -6.65
CA MET A 601 -4.78 9.19 -5.47
C MET A 601 -4.10 10.54 -5.74
N SER A 602 -3.96 11.34 -4.69
CA SER A 602 -3.20 12.58 -4.71
C SER A 602 -1.68 12.34 -4.69
N PRO A 603 -0.84 13.30 -5.12
CA PRO A 603 0.62 13.14 -5.13
C PRO A 603 1.20 12.75 -3.76
N GLU A 604 0.71 13.34 -2.66
CA GLU A 604 1.17 13.02 -1.31
C GLU A 604 0.70 11.65 -0.80
N SER A 605 -0.48 11.18 -1.25
CA SER A 605 -0.93 9.80 -1.02
C SER A 605 -0.12 8.79 -1.85
N ILE A 606 0.31 9.13 -3.07
CA ILE A 606 1.15 8.26 -3.90
C ILE A 606 2.55 8.17 -3.31
N ASN A 607 3.25 9.30 -3.17
CA ASN A 607 4.67 9.37 -2.78
C ASN A 607 4.89 9.03 -1.31
N PHE A 608 4.12 9.63 -0.40
CA PHE A 608 4.40 9.55 1.04
C PHE A 608 3.43 8.63 1.79
N ARG A 609 2.44 8.05 1.10
CA ARG A 609 1.28 7.33 1.66
C ARG A 609 0.40 8.18 2.58
N ARG A 610 0.51 9.52 2.53
CA ARG A 610 -0.23 10.48 3.38
C ARG A 610 -1.69 10.57 2.94
N PHE A 611 -2.62 10.13 3.79
CA PHE A 611 -4.07 10.32 3.60
C PHE A 611 -4.61 11.35 4.60
N THR A 612 -5.44 12.29 4.12
CA THR A 612 -6.07 13.40 4.86
C THR A 612 -7.36 13.84 4.14
N THR A 613 -8.15 14.74 4.72
CA THR A 613 -9.28 15.38 4.01
C THR A 613 -8.85 16.04 2.70
N ALA A 614 -7.65 16.61 2.62
CA ALA A 614 -7.11 17.22 1.40
C ALA A 614 -6.75 16.20 0.31
N SER A 615 -6.41 14.94 0.66
CA SER A 615 -6.28 13.88 -0.34
C SER A 615 -7.64 13.38 -0.83
N ASP A 616 -8.65 13.37 0.05
CA ASP A 616 -10.02 13.04 -0.33
C ASP A 616 -10.63 14.12 -1.25
N VAL A 617 -10.32 15.41 -1.06
CA VAL A 617 -10.70 16.49 -1.99
C VAL A 617 -10.14 16.26 -3.41
N TRP A 618 -8.89 15.79 -3.52
CA TRP A 618 -8.29 15.42 -4.79
C TRP A 618 -9.02 14.22 -5.44
N MET A 619 -9.24 13.14 -4.68
CA MET A 619 -9.97 11.96 -5.16
C MET A 619 -11.39 12.31 -5.58
N PHE A 620 -12.08 13.17 -4.82
CA PHE A 620 -13.40 13.68 -5.17
C PHE A 620 -13.40 14.44 -6.50
N ALA A 621 -12.37 15.23 -6.82
CA ALA A 621 -12.28 15.86 -8.12
C ALA A 621 -11.97 14.88 -9.26
N VAL A 622 -11.22 13.80 -9.01
CA VAL A 622 -11.12 12.68 -9.97
C VAL A 622 -12.49 12.01 -10.16
N CYS A 623 -13.25 11.79 -9.09
CA CYS A 623 -14.61 11.26 -9.16
C CYS A 623 -15.58 12.20 -9.90
N MET A 624 -15.49 13.52 -9.71
CA MET A 624 -16.24 14.49 -10.52
C MET A 624 -15.88 14.38 -12.01
N TRP A 625 -14.61 14.15 -12.34
CA TRP A 625 -14.18 13.92 -13.72
C TRP A 625 -14.71 12.59 -14.28
N GLU A 626 -14.76 11.51 -13.50
CA GLU A 626 -15.41 10.24 -13.89
C GLU A 626 -16.90 10.45 -14.17
N ILE A 627 -17.62 11.18 -13.31
CA ILE A 627 -19.06 11.49 -13.50
C ILE A 627 -19.26 12.29 -14.79
N LEU A 628 -18.50 13.36 -15.01
CA LEU A 628 -18.62 14.23 -16.19
C LEU A 628 -18.05 13.62 -17.49
N SER A 629 -17.33 12.50 -17.41
CA SER A 629 -16.83 11.74 -18.56
C SER A 629 -17.63 10.46 -18.85
N TYR A 630 -18.69 10.21 -18.08
CA TYR A 630 -19.55 9.02 -18.12
C TYR A 630 -18.79 7.70 -17.84
N GLY A 631 -18.08 7.65 -16.71
CA GLY A 631 -17.45 6.42 -16.22
C GLY A 631 -16.11 6.06 -16.86
N LYS A 632 -15.50 6.94 -17.67
CA LYS A 632 -14.15 6.69 -18.22
C LYS A 632 -13.14 6.57 -17.09
N GLN A 633 -12.20 5.62 -17.21
CA GLN A 633 -11.09 5.51 -16.28
C GLN A 633 -10.18 6.76 -16.36
N PRO A 634 -9.81 7.39 -15.23
CA PRO A 634 -8.84 8.48 -15.22
C PRO A 634 -7.47 7.97 -15.71
N PHE A 635 -6.77 8.78 -16.49
CA PHE A 635 -5.46 8.43 -17.08
C PHE A 635 -5.44 7.06 -17.78
N PHE A 636 -6.49 6.70 -18.54
CA PHE A 636 -6.56 5.38 -19.21
C PHE A 636 -5.39 5.10 -20.17
N TRP A 637 -4.74 6.14 -20.69
CA TRP A 637 -3.57 6.08 -21.57
C TRP A 637 -2.21 5.93 -20.84
N LEU A 638 -2.19 5.83 -19.50
CA LEU A 638 -0.98 5.65 -18.69
C LEU A 638 -1.00 4.34 -17.89
N GLU A 639 0.18 3.77 -17.63
CA GLU A 639 0.35 2.80 -16.55
C GLU A 639 0.44 3.51 -15.19
N ASN A 640 0.08 2.81 -14.11
CA ASN A 640 0.08 3.39 -12.74
C ASN A 640 1.44 3.98 -12.32
N LYS A 641 2.57 3.43 -12.83
CA LYS A 641 3.93 3.90 -12.53
C LYS A 641 4.23 5.30 -13.10
N ASP A 642 3.59 5.66 -14.22
CA ASP A 642 3.90 6.88 -14.98
C ASP A 642 3.06 8.08 -14.55
N VAL A 643 1.92 7.83 -13.88
CA VAL A 643 0.96 8.86 -13.42
C VAL A 643 1.65 9.93 -12.56
N ILE A 644 2.49 9.54 -11.62
CA ILE A 644 3.15 10.49 -10.71
C ILE A 644 4.08 11.45 -11.44
N GLY A 645 4.89 10.94 -12.38
CA GLY A 645 5.80 11.75 -13.21
C GLY A 645 5.08 12.59 -14.29
N VAL A 646 3.75 12.52 -14.36
CA VAL A 646 2.88 13.42 -15.13
C VAL A 646 2.30 14.48 -14.17
N LEU A 647 1.74 14.07 -13.03
CA LEU A 647 1.22 14.97 -11.99
C LEU A 647 2.27 15.97 -11.45
N GLU A 648 3.52 15.51 -11.26
CA GLU A 648 4.65 16.32 -10.78
C GLU A 648 5.13 17.36 -11.82
N LYS A 649 4.76 17.23 -13.10
CA LYS A 649 5.00 18.25 -14.14
C LYS A 649 3.95 19.35 -14.17
N GLY A 650 2.86 19.19 -13.41
CA GLY A 650 1.68 20.06 -13.45
C GLY A 650 0.57 19.59 -14.41
N ASP A 651 0.78 18.49 -15.15
CA ASP A 651 -0.26 17.92 -16.01
C ASP A 651 -1.45 17.41 -15.17
N ARG A 652 -2.67 17.51 -15.73
CA ARG A 652 -3.94 17.12 -15.09
C ARG A 652 -4.88 16.44 -16.09
N LEU A 653 -5.98 15.87 -15.60
CA LEU A 653 -7.01 15.26 -16.48
C LEU A 653 -7.66 16.34 -17.36
N PRO A 654 -7.82 16.11 -18.68
CA PRO A 654 -8.36 17.10 -19.61
C PRO A 654 -9.85 17.34 -19.38
N LYS A 655 -10.36 18.54 -19.65
CA LYS A 655 -11.79 18.88 -19.48
C LYS A 655 -12.69 17.91 -20.29
N PRO A 656 -13.64 17.18 -19.67
CA PRO A 656 -14.63 16.41 -20.42
C PRO A 656 -15.51 17.31 -21.30
N ASP A 657 -15.97 16.80 -22.44
CA ASP A 657 -16.60 17.59 -23.51
C ASP A 657 -17.76 18.46 -22.98
N LEU A 658 -18.73 17.81 -22.33
CA LEU A 658 -19.94 18.43 -21.75
C LEU A 658 -19.73 19.06 -20.35
N CYS A 659 -18.51 19.07 -19.81
CA CYS A 659 -18.24 19.66 -18.50
C CYS A 659 -18.29 21.20 -18.54
N PRO A 660 -19.10 21.86 -17.68
CA PRO A 660 -19.14 23.32 -17.58
C PRO A 660 -17.77 23.92 -17.20
N PRO A 661 -17.34 25.04 -17.81
CA PRO A 661 -16.04 25.66 -17.50
C PRO A 661 -15.85 26.02 -16.01
N VAL A 662 -16.91 26.46 -15.34
CA VAL A 662 -16.89 26.80 -13.90
C VAL A 662 -16.64 25.55 -13.04
N LEU A 663 -17.27 24.43 -13.39
CA LEU A 663 -17.08 23.15 -12.71
C LEU A 663 -15.66 22.61 -12.92
N TYR A 664 -15.12 22.67 -14.13
CA TYR A 664 -13.74 22.24 -14.38
C TYR A 664 -12.73 23.15 -13.67
N THR A 665 -13.00 24.45 -13.56
CA THR A 665 -12.18 25.38 -12.76
C THR A 665 -12.16 24.95 -11.29
N LEU A 666 -13.30 24.51 -10.75
CA LEU A 666 -13.38 23.94 -9.40
C LEU A 666 -12.58 22.64 -9.27
N MET A 667 -12.68 21.71 -10.23
CA MET A 667 -11.85 20.49 -10.28
C MET A 667 -10.36 20.82 -10.25
N THR A 668 -9.91 21.82 -11.03
CA THR A 668 -8.49 22.21 -11.06
C THR A 668 -7.99 22.81 -9.74
N ARG A 669 -8.84 23.48 -8.95
CA ARG A 669 -8.50 23.92 -7.58
C ARG A 669 -8.37 22.74 -6.61
N CYS A 670 -9.19 21.71 -6.75
CA CYS A 670 -9.05 20.47 -5.97
C CYS A 670 -7.81 19.65 -6.35
N TRP A 671 -7.28 19.85 -7.56
CA TRP A 671 -6.03 19.25 -8.03
C TRP A 671 -4.80 20.17 -7.90
N ASP A 672 -4.82 21.14 -6.98
CA ASP A 672 -3.56 21.80 -6.63
C ASP A 672 -2.57 20.77 -6.07
N TYR A 673 -1.29 20.94 -6.42
CA TYR A 673 -0.24 20.06 -5.95
C TYR A 673 -0.07 20.21 -4.42
N ASP A 674 -0.18 21.45 -3.92
CA ASP A 674 -0.18 21.73 -2.47
C ASP A 674 -1.50 21.27 -1.84
N PRO A 675 -1.49 20.39 -0.81
CA PRO A 675 -2.71 20.00 -0.11
C PRO A 675 -3.41 21.14 0.65
N ALA A 676 -2.70 22.21 1.03
CA ALA A 676 -3.24 23.32 1.83
C ALA A 676 -4.06 24.33 1.00
N GLU A 677 -3.74 24.49 -0.29
CA GLU A 677 -4.46 25.40 -1.22
C GLU A 677 -5.76 24.77 -1.78
N ARG A 678 -6.02 23.48 -1.51
CA ARG A 678 -7.23 22.77 -1.94
C ARG A 678 -8.44 23.21 -1.10
N PRO A 679 -9.61 23.52 -1.72
CA PRO A 679 -10.80 23.97 -0.99
C PRO A 679 -11.40 22.88 -0.11
N LYS A 680 -11.95 23.26 1.05
CA LYS A 680 -12.62 22.32 1.98
C LYS A 680 -13.96 21.83 1.44
N PHE A 681 -14.46 20.70 1.94
CA PHE A 681 -15.72 20.14 1.43
C PHE A 681 -16.93 21.07 1.67
N GLN A 682 -16.92 21.85 2.75
CA GLN A 682 -17.92 22.90 2.98
C GLN A 682 -17.97 23.96 1.86
N GLU A 683 -16.82 24.42 1.36
CA GLU A 683 -16.73 25.36 0.23
C GLU A 683 -17.18 24.71 -1.09
N LEU A 684 -16.85 23.43 -1.27
CA LEU A 684 -17.24 22.65 -2.44
C LEU A 684 -18.76 22.44 -2.51
N VAL A 685 -19.41 22.14 -1.38
CA VAL A 685 -20.88 22.02 -1.30
C VAL A 685 -21.56 23.33 -1.71
N CYS A 686 -21.04 24.48 -1.26
CA CYS A 686 -21.57 25.79 -1.68
C CYS A 686 -21.37 26.02 -3.18
N SER A 687 -20.13 25.86 -3.66
CA SER A 687 -19.77 26.07 -5.08
C SER A 687 -20.56 25.17 -6.03
N LEU A 688 -20.73 23.89 -5.69
CA LEU A 688 -21.51 22.92 -6.47
C LEU A 688 -23.02 23.18 -6.40
N SER A 689 -23.52 23.77 -5.31
CA SER A 689 -24.92 24.17 -5.20
C SER A 689 -25.24 25.31 -6.19
N ASP A 690 -24.37 26.33 -6.26
CA ASP A 690 -24.55 27.45 -7.18
C ASP A 690 -24.41 27.03 -8.65
N ILE A 691 -23.42 26.17 -8.97
CA ILE A 691 -23.26 25.58 -10.30
C ILE A 691 -24.49 24.73 -10.67
N TYR A 692 -24.99 23.89 -9.75
CA TYR A 692 -26.19 23.08 -10.00
C TYR A 692 -27.42 23.94 -10.31
N LEU A 693 -27.64 25.03 -9.56
CA LEU A 693 -28.74 25.96 -9.83
C LEU A 693 -28.59 26.65 -11.19
N MET A 694 -27.38 27.12 -11.53
CA MET A 694 -27.08 27.74 -12.82
C MET A 694 -27.36 26.80 -14.00
N GLU A 695 -26.81 25.58 -13.97
CA GLU A 695 -27.02 24.57 -15.02
C GLU A 695 -28.49 24.13 -15.11
N LYS A 696 -29.21 24.08 -13.97
CA LYS A 696 -30.63 23.73 -13.92
C LYS A 696 -31.53 24.79 -14.56
N GLU A 697 -31.27 26.08 -14.34
CA GLU A 697 -32.02 27.14 -15.04
C GLU A 697 -31.66 27.20 -16.52
N LEU A 698 -30.37 27.02 -16.88
CA LEU A 698 -29.92 26.95 -18.27
C LEU A 698 -30.62 25.81 -19.05
N ALA A 699 -30.75 24.62 -18.44
CA ALA A 699 -31.47 23.50 -19.04
C ALA A 699 -32.97 23.78 -19.24
N LYS A 700 -33.64 24.45 -18.29
CA LYS A 700 -35.04 24.90 -18.46
C LYS A 700 -35.17 25.92 -19.59
N GLU A 701 -34.23 26.84 -19.73
CA GLU A 701 -34.24 27.83 -20.82
C GLU A 701 -34.04 27.16 -22.19
N GLN A 702 -33.12 26.21 -22.30
CA GLN A 702 -32.94 25.39 -23.50
C GLN A 702 -34.22 24.61 -23.84
N GLU A 703 -34.85 23.96 -22.85
CA GLU A 703 -36.12 23.24 -23.06
C GLU A 703 -37.25 24.19 -23.50
N ARG A 704 -37.37 25.35 -22.85
CA ARG A 704 -38.33 26.39 -23.24
C ARG A 704 -38.10 26.84 -24.67
N ASN A 705 -36.86 27.13 -25.07
CA ASN A 705 -36.52 27.57 -26.41
C ASN A 705 -36.81 26.50 -27.47
N ASN A 706 -36.55 25.22 -27.16
CA ASN A 706 -36.90 24.08 -28.02
C ASN A 706 -38.42 23.98 -28.25
N ARG A 707 -39.24 24.25 -27.22
CA ARG A 707 -40.72 24.26 -27.30
C ARG A 707 -41.31 25.41 -28.15
N HIS A 708 -40.52 26.38 -28.64
CA HIS A 708 -41.01 27.58 -29.36
C HIS A 708 -40.65 27.62 -30.87
N ARG A 709 -40.33 26.48 -31.52
CA ARG A 709 -40.17 26.37 -32.99
C ARG A 709 -41.41 25.74 -33.68
N PRO A 710 -42.06 26.40 -34.65
CA PRO A 710 -43.14 25.83 -35.47
C PRO A 710 -42.60 25.04 -36.70
N PRO A 711 -43.46 24.33 -37.47
CA PRO A 711 -43.09 23.55 -38.65
C PRO A 711 -42.80 24.39 -39.91
N LYS A 712 -42.48 23.73 -41.04
CA LYS A 712 -42.10 24.36 -42.31
C LYS A 712 -42.84 23.80 -43.52
N ILE A 713 -43.02 24.65 -44.53
CA ILE A 713 -43.79 24.39 -45.76
C ILE A 713 -42.85 24.25 -46.97
N LEU A 714 -43.33 23.59 -48.03
CA LEU A 714 -42.60 23.14 -49.21
C LEU A 714 -42.57 24.17 -50.35
N GLU A 715 -41.40 24.42 -50.93
CA GLU A 715 -41.24 25.16 -52.20
C GLU A 715 -41.20 24.22 -53.43
N PRO A 716 -41.83 24.58 -54.56
CA PRO A 716 -41.62 23.96 -55.88
C PRO A 716 -40.54 24.70 -56.72
N PRO A 717 -39.90 24.05 -57.72
CA PRO A 717 -38.62 24.51 -58.30
C PRO A 717 -38.72 25.19 -59.68
N ALA A 718 -37.64 25.87 -60.13
CA ALA A 718 -36.90 25.54 -61.38
C ALA A 718 -35.76 26.52 -61.78
N PHE A 719 -34.92 26.04 -62.72
CA PHE A 719 -34.00 26.73 -63.65
C PHE A 719 -32.51 26.99 -63.30
N GLN A 720 -31.70 27.14 -64.37
CA GLN A 720 -30.27 26.77 -64.48
C GLN A 720 -29.31 27.95 -64.81
N GLU A 721 -28.01 27.64 -64.82
CA GLU A 721 -26.84 28.56 -64.95
C GLU A 721 -26.54 29.12 -66.36
N PRO A 722 -25.68 30.17 -66.43
CA PRO A 722 -24.76 30.40 -67.54
C PRO A 722 -23.25 30.59 -67.13
N PRO A 723 -22.28 30.45 -68.08
CA PRO A 723 -20.84 30.15 -67.80
C PRO A 723 -19.84 31.35 -67.83
N PRO A 724 -18.51 31.16 -67.52
CA PRO A 724 -17.60 32.23 -67.03
C PRO A 724 -16.58 32.85 -68.03
N LYS A 725 -15.75 33.82 -67.58
CA LYS A 725 -14.68 34.53 -68.35
C LYS A 725 -13.41 34.91 -67.52
N PRO A 726 -12.27 35.33 -68.14
CA PRO A 726 -10.90 35.07 -67.61
C PRO A 726 -10.06 36.27 -67.08
N SER A 727 -8.76 36.02 -66.84
CA SER A 727 -7.79 36.69 -65.93
C SER A 727 -6.88 37.81 -66.50
N ARG A 728 -6.18 38.57 -65.61
CA ARG A 728 -5.01 39.45 -65.92
C ARG A 728 -4.04 39.68 -64.73
N PRO A 729 -2.78 40.19 -64.93
CA PRO A 729 -1.70 40.15 -63.90
C PRO A 729 -1.00 41.50 -63.53
N MET A 730 -0.24 41.44 -62.42
CA MET A 730 1.04 42.14 -62.06
C MET A 730 1.25 43.68 -62.20
N TYR A 731 1.58 44.34 -61.07
CA TYR A 731 2.68 45.34 -60.97
C TYR A 731 3.18 45.54 -59.51
N LYS A 732 4.39 46.11 -59.30
CA LYS A 732 5.07 46.35 -57.99
C LYS A 732 6.28 47.30 -58.17
N PRO A 733 7.04 47.74 -57.11
CA PRO A 733 6.67 47.73 -55.68
C PRO A 733 6.72 48.99 -54.74
N PRO A 734 7.52 50.08 -54.86
CA PRO A 734 8.31 50.50 -53.69
C PRO A 734 8.25 52.01 -53.28
N SER A 735 8.68 52.44 -52.07
CA SER A 735 8.71 51.81 -50.72
C SER A 735 9.21 52.84 -49.67
N GLN A 736 8.77 52.76 -48.40
CA GLN A 736 9.35 53.49 -47.25
C GLN A 736 9.38 52.62 -45.98
N ASN A 737 10.13 53.06 -44.94
CA ASN A 737 10.69 52.19 -43.90
C ASN A 737 9.94 52.18 -42.54
N ASN A 738 10.09 51.03 -41.86
CA ASN A 738 10.16 50.82 -40.41
C ASN A 738 8.91 51.00 -39.52
N LEU A 739 8.21 49.87 -39.36
CA LEU A 739 8.09 49.11 -38.10
C LEU A 739 7.46 49.78 -36.85
N LEU A 740 6.22 49.40 -36.58
CA LEU A 740 5.80 48.86 -35.28
C LEU A 740 4.58 47.94 -35.45
N ALA A 741 4.45 46.92 -34.59
CA ALA A 741 3.28 46.02 -34.51
C ALA A 741 2.08 46.75 -33.85
N PRO A 742 0.80 46.26 -33.91
CA PRO A 742 0.39 44.85 -34.08
C PRO A 742 -0.94 44.58 -34.86
N LYS A 743 -1.48 43.35 -34.70
CA LYS A 743 -2.93 42.98 -34.58
C LYS A 743 -3.68 42.45 -35.84
N LEU A 744 -4.63 41.50 -35.58
CA LEU A 744 -5.89 41.13 -36.29
C LEU A 744 -6.02 39.76 -37.03
N GLN A 745 -6.99 38.96 -36.53
CA GLN A 745 -8.15 38.31 -37.19
C GLN A 745 -8.06 37.07 -38.15
N PHE A 746 -8.82 36.03 -37.74
CA PHE A 746 -9.78 35.16 -38.47
C PHE A 746 -9.52 34.53 -39.85
N GLN A 747 -10.01 33.28 -39.99
CA GLN A 747 -10.97 32.93 -41.06
C GLN A 747 -11.90 31.76 -40.64
N GLU A 748 -13.12 31.70 -41.19
CA GLU A 748 -14.12 30.62 -41.04
C GLU A 748 -14.61 30.18 -42.44
N GLU A 749 -14.54 28.89 -42.75
CA GLU A 749 -15.21 28.18 -43.88
C GLU A 749 -15.51 26.76 -43.35
N ASP A 750 -16.65 26.09 -43.57
CA ASP A 750 -17.82 26.36 -44.40
C ASP A 750 -19.11 26.00 -43.64
N PHE A 751 -20.17 26.82 -43.69
CA PHE A 751 -21.54 26.42 -43.33
C PHE A 751 -22.58 27.36 -43.96
N GLN A 752 -23.30 26.88 -44.97
CA GLN A 752 -24.38 27.66 -45.59
C GLN A 752 -25.55 27.84 -44.62
N ARG A 753 -25.84 29.10 -44.25
CA ARG A 753 -27.02 29.42 -43.45
C ARG A 753 -28.29 29.38 -44.34
N PRO A 754 -29.34 28.64 -43.94
CA PRO A 754 -30.62 28.65 -44.63
C PRO A 754 -31.25 30.05 -44.55
N ARG A 755 -31.86 30.49 -45.64
CA ARG A 755 -32.34 31.86 -45.84
C ARG A 755 -33.73 32.08 -45.26
N SER A 756 -34.54 31.04 -45.11
CA SER A 756 -35.91 31.15 -44.59
C SER A 756 -36.19 30.32 -43.33
N ARG A 757 -37.23 30.73 -42.60
CA ARG A 757 -37.86 29.85 -41.61
C ARG A 757 -38.63 28.70 -42.27
N GLU A 758 -38.54 28.47 -43.59
CA GLU A 758 -39.19 27.38 -44.33
C GLU A 758 -38.25 26.35 -45.00
N GLU A 759 -36.95 26.61 -45.19
CA GLU A 759 -35.98 25.56 -45.62
C GLU A 759 -35.57 24.59 -44.48
N ALA A 760 -34.97 25.11 -43.40
CA ALA A 760 -34.20 24.35 -42.38
C ALA A 760 -34.93 23.32 -41.47
N GLN A 761 -36.10 22.82 -41.86
CA GLN A 761 -36.81 21.67 -41.28
C GLN A 761 -37.32 20.74 -42.39
N GLN A 762 -37.42 21.18 -43.64
CA GLN A 762 -37.40 20.26 -44.77
C GLN A 762 -36.03 19.57 -44.84
N LEU A 763 -34.95 20.35 -44.67
CA LEU A 763 -33.61 19.79 -44.46
C LEU A 763 -33.55 18.87 -43.22
N LEU A 764 -34.18 19.25 -42.11
CA LEU A 764 -34.15 18.45 -40.86
C LEU A 764 -35.00 17.18 -40.93
N GLU A 765 -36.11 17.17 -41.68
CA GLU A 765 -36.91 15.97 -41.94
C GLU A 765 -36.29 15.07 -43.01
N LEU A 766 -35.64 15.64 -44.03
CA LEU A 766 -34.85 14.86 -44.99
C LEU A 766 -33.68 14.16 -44.29
N GLU A 767 -33.03 14.84 -43.32
CA GLU A 767 -31.98 14.25 -42.50
C GLU A 767 -32.54 13.22 -41.50
N ARG A 768 -33.71 13.47 -40.89
CA ARG A 768 -34.41 12.46 -40.07
C ARG A 768 -34.69 11.18 -40.88
N LEU A 769 -35.25 11.32 -42.08
CA LEU A 769 -35.58 10.19 -42.95
C LEU A 769 -34.32 9.43 -43.42
N ARG A 770 -33.21 10.14 -43.66
CA ARG A 770 -31.90 9.53 -43.95
C ARG A 770 -31.35 8.70 -42.78
N VAL A 771 -31.46 9.21 -41.56
CA VAL A 771 -31.02 8.50 -40.34
C VAL A 771 -31.90 7.27 -40.08
N GLU A 772 -33.22 7.39 -40.26
CA GLU A 772 -34.18 6.30 -40.14
C GLU A 772 -33.89 5.18 -41.19
N GLN A 773 -33.66 5.57 -42.45
CA GLN A 773 -33.20 4.67 -43.51
C GLN A 773 -31.77 4.13 -43.33
N ALA A 774 -30.96 4.68 -42.41
CA ALA A 774 -29.65 4.12 -42.06
C ALA A 774 -29.79 3.05 -40.97
N MET A 775 -30.64 3.30 -39.97
CA MET A 775 -30.98 2.33 -38.90
C MET A 775 -31.60 1.04 -39.46
N GLU A 776 -32.53 1.15 -40.41
CA GLU A 776 -33.11 -0.05 -41.07
C GLU A 776 -32.08 -0.84 -41.88
N ARG A 777 -31.10 -0.17 -42.51
CA ARG A 777 -30.01 -0.84 -43.22
C ARG A 777 -29.09 -1.58 -42.26
N GLN A 778 -28.65 -0.94 -41.17
CA GLN A 778 -27.79 -1.60 -40.17
C GLN A 778 -28.47 -2.81 -39.51
N GLN A 779 -29.78 -2.76 -39.21
CA GLN A 779 -30.50 -3.93 -38.72
C GLN A 779 -30.55 -5.08 -39.74
N LYS A 780 -30.62 -4.75 -41.04
CA LYS A 780 -30.68 -5.75 -42.11
C LYS A 780 -29.31 -6.37 -42.40
N GLU A 781 -28.27 -5.54 -42.45
CA GLU A 781 -26.85 -5.94 -42.57
C GLU A 781 -26.46 -6.88 -41.41
N MET A 782 -26.78 -6.52 -40.16
CA MET A 782 -26.57 -7.38 -38.98
C MET A 782 -27.27 -8.76 -39.07
N LEU A 783 -28.43 -8.85 -39.71
CA LEU A 783 -29.14 -10.12 -39.94
C LEU A 783 -28.62 -10.89 -41.14
N GLU A 784 -27.86 -10.26 -42.04
CA GLU A 784 -27.16 -10.91 -43.15
C GLU A 784 -25.79 -11.44 -42.67
N ASP A 785 -25.10 -10.71 -41.80
CA ASP A 785 -23.87 -11.16 -41.10
C ASP A 785 -24.07 -12.41 -40.23
N ASP A 786 -25.13 -12.50 -39.41
CA ASP A 786 -25.42 -13.70 -38.61
C ASP A 786 -25.69 -14.95 -39.48
N ARG A 787 -26.20 -14.76 -40.71
CA ARG A 787 -26.35 -15.85 -41.68
C ARG A 787 -25.02 -16.23 -42.33
N TRP A 788 -24.20 -15.25 -42.68
CA TRP A 788 -22.87 -15.47 -43.26
C TRP A 788 -21.94 -16.22 -42.29
N LEU A 789 -21.88 -15.78 -41.02
CA LEU A 789 -21.12 -16.43 -39.95
C LEU A 789 -21.48 -17.91 -39.75
N ARG A 790 -22.75 -18.30 -39.94
CA ARG A 790 -23.19 -19.70 -39.84
C ARG A 790 -22.72 -20.57 -41.01
N GLN A 791 -22.52 -19.98 -42.19
CA GLN A 791 -22.05 -20.69 -43.39
C GLN A 791 -20.53 -20.87 -43.37
N GLU A 792 -19.78 -19.83 -42.98
CA GLU A 792 -18.32 -19.89 -42.97
C GLU A 792 -17.77 -20.88 -41.93
N VAL A 793 -18.41 -20.99 -40.77
CA VAL A 793 -18.11 -22.02 -39.75
C VAL A 793 -18.30 -23.45 -40.29
N GLN A 794 -19.13 -23.64 -41.32
CA GLN A 794 -19.45 -24.94 -41.90
C GLN A 794 -18.45 -25.37 -43.00
N SER A 795 -17.67 -24.46 -43.60
CA SER A 795 -16.70 -24.78 -44.66
C SER A 795 -15.42 -25.42 -44.13
N LEU A 796 -14.95 -24.97 -42.95
CA LEU A 796 -13.60 -25.22 -42.43
C LEU A 796 -13.33 -26.64 -41.86
N VAL A 797 -14.31 -27.56 -41.86
CA VAL A 797 -14.23 -28.83 -41.11
C VAL A 797 -14.34 -30.08 -42.01
N SER A 798 -13.44 -30.26 -42.99
CA SER A 798 -13.52 -31.41 -43.93
C SER A 798 -12.20 -32.07 -44.43
N HIS A 799 -11.38 -32.57 -43.50
CA HIS A 799 -10.72 -33.90 -43.61
C HIS A 799 -9.56 -34.05 -44.68
N PRO A 800 -8.92 -35.23 -44.91
CA PRO A 800 -7.72 -35.63 -44.11
C PRO A 800 -6.57 -36.36 -44.89
N ARG A 801 -5.41 -36.65 -44.23
CA ARG A 801 -4.82 -38.03 -44.07
C ARG A 801 -3.35 -38.11 -43.57
N ASN A 802 -3.09 -39.16 -42.77
CA ASN A 802 -1.78 -39.75 -42.38
C ASN A 802 -1.48 -40.96 -43.34
N PRO A 803 -0.48 -41.91 -43.21
CA PRO A 803 0.23 -42.37 -41.99
C PRO A 803 1.72 -42.82 -42.13
N LYS A 804 2.34 -43.20 -40.97
CA LYS A 804 3.25 -44.38 -40.69
C LYS A 804 4.52 -44.02 -39.87
N SER A 805 5.08 -44.86 -38.98
CA SER A 805 4.55 -46.01 -38.18
C SER A 805 5.63 -46.60 -37.23
N LEU A 806 5.19 -47.27 -36.15
CA LEU A 806 5.90 -48.22 -35.24
C LEU A 806 6.64 -47.61 -34.01
N GLY A 807 6.58 -48.20 -32.80
CA GLY A 807 5.88 -49.42 -32.34
C GLY A 807 5.59 -49.43 -30.82
N ILE A 808 4.62 -50.25 -30.35
CA ILE A 808 3.96 -50.10 -29.03
C ILE A 808 3.68 -51.45 -28.31
N PRO A 809 4.17 -51.63 -27.07
CA PRO A 809 3.48 -52.38 -26.00
C PRO A 809 3.60 -51.71 -24.59
N GLN A 810 2.76 -51.97 -23.57
CA GLN A 810 1.40 -52.54 -23.50
C GLN A 810 0.73 -52.16 -22.14
N PHE A 811 -0.56 -51.76 -22.18
CA PHE A 811 -1.72 -52.22 -21.37
C PHE A 811 -1.70 -52.18 -19.81
N THR A 812 -2.83 -52.01 -19.10
CA THR A 812 -4.22 -52.47 -19.35
C THR A 812 -5.35 -51.40 -19.19
N GLY A 813 -6.60 -51.78 -19.46
CA GLY A 813 -7.88 -51.03 -19.32
C GLY A 813 -9.06 -51.95 -19.73
N PRO A 814 -10.26 -51.48 -20.17
CA PRO A 814 -10.98 -50.19 -20.03
C PRO A 814 -12.11 -50.38 -18.96
N PRO A 815 -13.46 -50.20 -19.13
CA PRO A 815 -14.37 -49.38 -19.99
C PRO A 815 -14.58 -47.92 -19.43
N GLN A 816 -15.43 -46.95 -19.85
CA GLN A 816 -16.62 -46.77 -20.74
C GLN A 816 -18.02 -47.12 -20.15
N LYS A 817 -19.16 -46.40 -20.36
CA LYS A 817 -19.58 -45.16 -21.07
C LYS A 817 -20.98 -44.71 -20.50
N PRO A 818 -21.66 -43.58 -20.87
CA PRO A 818 -21.48 -42.67 -22.02
C PRO A 818 -21.35 -41.16 -21.58
N PRO A 819 -21.79 -40.07 -22.27
CA PRO A 819 -20.91 -38.89 -22.43
C PRO A 819 -21.47 -37.50 -21.97
N ARG A 820 -20.57 -36.52 -21.78
CA ARG A 820 -20.85 -35.08 -21.91
C ARG A 820 -19.70 -34.37 -22.66
N LEU A 821 -20.01 -33.24 -23.29
CA LEU A 821 -19.16 -32.56 -24.28
C LEU A 821 -18.07 -31.69 -23.62
N ALA A 822 -16.93 -31.55 -24.29
CA ALA A 822 -15.78 -30.78 -23.83
C ALA A 822 -15.79 -29.33 -24.33
N ALA A 823 -15.22 -28.41 -23.54
CA ALA A 823 -14.90 -27.06 -23.98
C ALA A 823 -13.71 -27.06 -24.97
N GLN A 824 -13.61 -26.04 -25.82
CA GLN A 824 -12.46 -25.81 -26.70
C GLN A 824 -11.89 -24.39 -26.55
N PRO A 825 -10.59 -24.19 -26.86
CA PRO A 825 -9.90 -22.92 -26.65
C PRO A 825 -10.21 -21.86 -27.71
N ILE A 826 -9.92 -20.61 -27.36
CA ILE A 826 -10.13 -19.42 -28.20
C ILE A 826 -9.19 -19.43 -29.42
N GLN A 827 -9.73 -19.15 -30.61
CA GLN A 827 -8.98 -18.72 -31.79
C GLN A 827 -9.43 -17.31 -32.23
N PRO A 828 -8.55 -16.50 -32.85
CA PRO A 828 -8.86 -15.14 -33.29
C PRO A 828 -9.57 -15.10 -34.65
N ALA A 829 -10.40 -14.06 -34.86
CA ALA A 829 -11.10 -13.76 -36.12
C ALA A 829 -10.33 -12.73 -36.99
N PRO A 830 -10.61 -12.62 -38.32
CA PRO A 830 -9.60 -12.20 -39.29
C PRO A 830 -9.68 -10.74 -39.78
N THR A 831 -8.56 -10.30 -40.36
CA THR A 831 -8.42 -9.19 -41.33
C THR A 831 -9.46 -9.26 -42.46
N ALA A 832 -10.00 -8.11 -42.88
CA ALA A 832 -11.08 -7.98 -43.88
C ALA A 832 -10.86 -8.74 -45.21
N ASN A 833 -11.94 -9.16 -45.88
CA ASN A 833 -11.91 -9.77 -47.22
C ASN A 833 -11.66 -8.71 -48.31
N LEU A 834 -10.39 -8.55 -48.69
CA LEU A 834 -9.89 -7.67 -49.75
C LEU A 834 -9.09 -8.48 -50.75
N ASP A 835 -9.07 -8.08 -52.03
CA ASP A 835 -8.12 -8.65 -52.99
C ASP A 835 -6.70 -8.24 -52.58
N ARG A 836 -5.94 -9.23 -52.12
CA ARG A 836 -4.57 -9.09 -51.63
C ARG A 836 -3.53 -9.69 -52.57
N THR A 837 -3.95 -10.10 -53.76
CA THR A 837 -3.06 -10.76 -54.75
C THR A 837 -1.92 -9.85 -55.18
N ASP A 838 -2.18 -8.53 -55.26
CA ASP A 838 -1.21 -7.49 -55.61
C ASP A 838 -0.89 -6.50 -54.46
N ASP A 839 -1.27 -6.78 -53.20
CA ASP A 839 -1.13 -5.79 -52.10
C ASP A 839 0.26 -5.80 -51.45
N PRO A 840 1.09 -4.76 -51.65
CA PRO A 840 2.46 -4.74 -51.13
C PRO A 840 2.52 -4.57 -49.61
N VAL A 841 1.52 -3.92 -49.00
CA VAL A 841 1.48 -3.73 -47.54
C VAL A 841 1.14 -5.05 -46.87
N TYR A 842 0.13 -5.78 -47.38
CA TYR A 842 -0.20 -7.12 -46.90
C TYR A 842 0.98 -8.08 -47.03
N GLY A 843 1.63 -8.11 -48.20
CA GLY A 843 2.81 -8.94 -48.44
C GLY A 843 3.95 -8.63 -47.46
N ASN A 844 4.26 -7.34 -47.25
CA ASN A 844 5.32 -6.93 -46.33
C ASN A 844 4.99 -7.19 -44.84
N VAL A 845 3.71 -7.11 -44.43
CA VAL A 845 3.30 -7.55 -43.08
C VAL A 845 3.48 -9.05 -42.92
N MET A 846 3.08 -9.85 -43.91
CA MET A 846 3.22 -11.31 -43.83
C MET A 846 4.69 -11.75 -43.86
N ASP A 847 5.56 -11.05 -44.58
CA ASP A 847 7.02 -11.26 -44.53
C ASP A 847 7.64 -10.84 -43.19
N LEU A 848 7.14 -9.77 -42.54
CA LEU A 848 7.57 -9.35 -41.20
C LEU A 848 7.12 -10.34 -40.12
N VAL A 849 5.86 -10.80 -40.16
CA VAL A 849 5.34 -11.85 -39.28
C VAL A 849 6.11 -13.16 -39.47
N ARG A 850 6.44 -13.54 -40.71
CA ARG A 850 7.27 -14.73 -40.99
C ARG A 850 8.68 -14.60 -40.39
N ALA A 851 9.31 -13.42 -40.46
CA ALA A 851 10.61 -13.18 -39.84
C ALA A 851 10.57 -13.23 -38.30
N VAL A 852 9.48 -12.76 -37.68
CA VAL A 852 9.27 -12.88 -36.21
C VAL A 852 9.03 -14.35 -35.80
N LEU A 853 8.26 -15.11 -36.58
CA LEU A 853 8.07 -16.55 -36.35
C LEU A 853 9.37 -17.34 -36.57
N GLN A 854 10.21 -16.94 -37.52
CA GLN A 854 11.53 -17.52 -37.72
C GLN A 854 12.44 -17.30 -36.50
N LEU A 855 12.53 -16.06 -36.00
CA LEU A 855 13.23 -15.74 -34.74
C LEU A 855 12.73 -16.62 -33.58
N LYS A 856 11.41 -16.78 -33.44
CA LYS A 856 10.81 -17.62 -32.38
C LYS A 856 11.26 -19.09 -32.45
N ASN A 857 11.43 -19.62 -33.66
CA ASN A 857 11.79 -21.03 -33.87
C ASN A 857 13.31 -21.27 -33.79
N GLU A 858 14.13 -20.28 -34.15
CA GLU A 858 15.59 -20.43 -34.29
C GLU A 858 16.39 -19.94 -33.08
N ILE A 859 15.85 -19.05 -32.22
CA ILE A 859 16.63 -18.38 -31.16
C ILE A 859 17.29 -19.31 -30.12
N SER A 860 16.73 -20.52 -29.93
CA SER A 860 17.27 -21.55 -29.04
C SER A 860 18.41 -22.37 -29.65
N GLN A 861 18.72 -22.17 -30.93
CA GLN A 861 19.74 -22.91 -31.70
C GLN A 861 20.81 -21.97 -32.28
N VAL A 862 20.45 -20.71 -32.56
CA VAL A 862 21.36 -19.66 -33.07
C VAL A 862 22.30 -19.17 -31.95
N PRO A 863 23.61 -19.00 -32.19
CA PRO A 863 24.53 -18.46 -31.19
C PRO A 863 24.30 -16.95 -30.96
N PRO A 864 24.63 -16.41 -29.77
CA PRO A 864 24.31 -15.02 -29.42
C PRO A 864 24.84 -13.98 -30.41
N ASP A 865 26.03 -14.18 -30.98
CA ASP A 865 26.63 -13.26 -31.95
C ASP A 865 25.81 -13.14 -33.25
N GLU A 866 25.06 -14.18 -33.61
CA GLU A 866 24.21 -14.22 -34.82
C GLU A 866 22.80 -13.64 -34.59
N TYR A 867 22.40 -13.35 -33.35
CA TYR A 867 21.10 -12.69 -33.06
C TYR A 867 20.94 -11.36 -33.83
N ILE A 868 22.05 -10.65 -34.06
CA ILE A 868 22.08 -9.42 -34.85
C ILE A 868 21.68 -9.63 -36.32
N LEU A 869 21.91 -10.81 -36.89
CA LEU A 869 21.53 -11.14 -38.26
C LEU A 869 20.02 -11.37 -38.37
N VAL A 870 19.43 -12.11 -37.43
CA VAL A 870 18.00 -12.40 -37.42
C VAL A 870 17.17 -11.14 -37.13
N VAL A 871 17.57 -10.31 -36.15
CA VAL A 871 16.92 -9.03 -35.86
C VAL A 871 17.12 -8.01 -37.00
N LYS A 872 18.26 -8.05 -37.71
CA LYS A 872 18.47 -7.26 -38.92
C LYS A 872 17.51 -7.66 -40.05
N ASN A 873 17.19 -8.95 -40.21
CA ASN A 873 16.18 -9.40 -41.18
C ASN A 873 14.79 -8.85 -40.84
N ILE A 874 14.38 -8.90 -39.57
CA ILE A 874 13.13 -8.27 -39.09
C ILE A 874 13.13 -6.76 -39.39
N GLY A 875 14.23 -6.05 -39.11
CA GLY A 875 14.36 -4.62 -39.41
C GLY A 875 14.35 -4.29 -40.91
N LEU A 876 14.79 -5.21 -41.78
CA LEU A 876 14.68 -5.07 -43.23
C LEU A 876 13.24 -5.28 -43.71
N SER A 877 12.52 -6.28 -43.20
CA SER A 877 11.09 -6.47 -43.50
C SER A 877 10.25 -5.28 -43.03
N LEU A 878 10.51 -4.74 -41.83
CA LEU A 878 9.81 -3.54 -41.35
C LEU A 878 10.11 -2.31 -42.23
N ARG A 879 11.35 -2.15 -42.71
CA ARG A 879 11.68 -1.05 -43.64
C ARG A 879 10.93 -1.16 -44.96
N LYS A 880 10.77 -2.37 -45.51
CA LYS A 880 9.93 -2.59 -46.70
C LYS A 880 8.47 -2.23 -46.42
N LEU A 881 7.93 -2.69 -45.29
CA LEU A 881 6.56 -2.40 -44.85
C LEU A 881 6.30 -0.89 -44.78
N ILE A 882 7.15 -0.16 -44.05
CA ILE A 882 7.03 1.29 -43.92
C ILE A 882 7.08 1.97 -45.29
N GLY A 883 8.04 1.60 -46.15
CA GLY A 883 8.13 2.12 -47.53
C GLY A 883 6.86 1.87 -48.37
N SER A 884 6.30 0.66 -48.33
CA SER A 884 5.05 0.34 -49.03
C SER A 884 3.82 1.07 -48.48
N VAL A 885 3.87 1.53 -47.23
CA VAL A 885 2.82 2.41 -46.66
C VAL A 885 3.09 3.86 -47.05
N ASP A 886 4.33 4.34 -47.00
CA ASP A 886 4.73 5.69 -47.42
C ASP A 886 4.43 5.98 -48.90
N GLU A 887 4.49 4.97 -49.78
CA GLU A 887 4.09 5.07 -51.19
C GLU A 887 2.57 5.26 -51.37
N ILE A 888 1.76 4.74 -50.44
CA ILE A 888 0.30 4.81 -50.49
C ILE A 888 -0.25 6.02 -49.70
N LEU A 889 0.44 6.44 -48.64
CA LEU A 889 0.04 7.50 -47.71
C LEU A 889 -0.34 8.85 -48.38
N PRO A 890 0.31 9.31 -49.48
CA PRO A 890 -0.10 10.50 -50.23
C PRO A 890 -1.49 10.40 -50.89
N ASN A 891 -2.03 9.19 -51.06
CA ASN A 891 -3.32 8.92 -51.70
C ASN A 891 -4.47 8.67 -50.70
N LEU A 892 -4.17 8.53 -49.40
CA LEU A 892 -5.15 8.26 -48.34
C LEU A 892 -5.78 9.55 -47.75
N PRO A 893 -6.91 9.49 -47.02
CA PRO A 893 -7.55 10.67 -46.44
C PRO A 893 -6.67 11.30 -45.33
N SER A 894 -6.68 12.63 -45.21
CA SER A 894 -5.81 13.36 -44.27
C SER A 894 -6.06 13.03 -42.80
N SER A 895 -7.29 12.65 -42.43
CA SER A 895 -7.64 12.09 -41.13
C SER A 895 -6.82 10.83 -40.83
N SER A 896 -6.91 9.85 -41.74
CA SER A 896 -6.35 8.49 -41.58
C SER A 896 -4.82 8.49 -41.72
N ARG A 897 -4.22 9.44 -42.45
CA ARG A 897 -2.75 9.64 -42.48
C ARG A 897 -2.15 9.85 -41.10
N THR A 898 -2.79 10.66 -40.26
CA THR A 898 -2.25 11.01 -38.93
C THR A 898 -2.19 9.79 -38.00
N GLU A 899 -3.18 8.91 -38.12
CA GLU A 899 -3.27 7.63 -37.40
C GLU A 899 -2.22 6.63 -37.90
N ILE A 900 -2.13 6.45 -39.23
CA ILE A 900 -1.16 5.57 -39.89
C ILE A 900 0.29 5.99 -39.58
N GLU A 901 0.59 7.30 -39.65
CA GLU A 901 1.88 7.86 -39.23
C GLU A 901 2.18 7.59 -37.74
N GLY A 902 1.15 7.64 -36.88
CA GLY A 902 1.27 7.31 -35.46
C GLY A 902 1.72 5.86 -35.27
N THR A 903 1.08 4.93 -35.97
CA THR A 903 1.40 3.49 -35.93
C THR A 903 2.74 3.17 -36.59
N GLN A 904 3.15 3.88 -37.66
CA GLN A 904 4.51 3.79 -38.20
C GLN A 904 5.57 4.26 -37.17
N LYS A 905 5.30 5.34 -36.42
CA LYS A 905 6.19 5.83 -35.35
C LYS A 905 6.26 4.84 -34.18
N LEU A 906 5.16 4.14 -33.86
CA LEU A 906 5.12 3.03 -32.91
C LEU A 906 6.03 1.88 -33.34
N LEU A 907 5.87 1.34 -34.56
CA LEU A 907 6.70 0.22 -35.04
C LEU A 907 8.21 0.51 -35.04
N ASN A 908 8.61 1.75 -35.32
CA ASN A 908 10.02 2.16 -35.23
C ASN A 908 10.54 2.13 -33.77
N LYS A 909 9.70 2.51 -32.80
CA LYS A 909 9.98 2.42 -31.35
C LYS A 909 10.07 0.95 -30.91
N ASP A 910 9.23 0.07 -31.43
CA ASP A 910 9.23 -1.35 -31.06
C ASP A 910 10.38 -2.13 -31.68
N LEU A 911 10.82 -1.78 -32.90
CA LEU A 911 12.09 -2.27 -33.44
C LEU A 911 13.29 -1.79 -32.59
N ALA A 912 13.27 -0.54 -32.11
CA ALA A 912 14.33 -0.04 -31.21
C ALA A 912 14.34 -0.77 -29.85
N ASN A 913 13.15 -1.09 -29.30
CA ASN A 913 12.98 -1.91 -28.10
C ASN A 913 13.53 -3.35 -28.34
N LEU A 914 13.18 -3.99 -29.46
CA LEU A 914 13.69 -5.30 -29.86
C LEU A 914 15.21 -5.31 -29.97
N ILE A 915 15.83 -4.32 -30.62
CA ILE A 915 17.29 -4.16 -30.70
C ILE A 915 17.91 -3.97 -29.31
N GLY A 916 17.23 -3.24 -28.40
CA GLY A 916 17.64 -3.10 -27.00
C GLY A 916 17.65 -4.45 -26.25
N LYS A 917 16.56 -5.23 -26.36
CA LYS A 917 16.47 -6.57 -25.74
C LYS A 917 17.47 -7.55 -26.34
N MET A 918 17.70 -7.50 -27.65
CA MET A 918 18.73 -8.28 -28.34
C MET A 918 20.13 -8.00 -27.79
N ARG A 919 20.52 -6.73 -27.63
CA ARG A 919 21.83 -6.35 -27.05
C ARG A 919 22.00 -6.87 -25.62
N LEU A 920 20.95 -6.80 -24.80
CA LEU A 920 20.96 -7.36 -23.45
C LEU A 920 21.11 -8.89 -23.46
N ALA A 921 20.44 -9.59 -24.37
CA ALA A 921 20.57 -11.04 -24.55
C ALA A 921 21.98 -11.44 -25.03
N GLN A 922 22.62 -10.65 -25.89
CA GLN A 922 24.03 -10.86 -26.28
C GLN A 922 24.98 -10.66 -25.09
N GLN A 923 24.86 -9.52 -24.39
CA GLN A 923 25.75 -9.15 -23.28
C GLN A 923 25.66 -10.10 -22.07
N ASN A 924 24.48 -10.67 -21.81
CA ASN A 924 24.24 -11.55 -20.66
C ASN A 924 24.17 -13.04 -21.04
N SER A 925 24.60 -13.39 -22.27
CA SER A 925 24.46 -14.73 -22.83
C SER A 925 25.15 -15.84 -22.05
N GLY A 926 26.27 -15.53 -21.39
CA GLY A 926 27.00 -16.44 -20.48
C GLY A 926 26.54 -16.42 -19.01
N THR A 927 25.41 -15.77 -18.69
CA THR A 927 24.87 -15.71 -17.32
C THR A 927 23.75 -16.70 -17.10
N SER A 928 23.41 -16.98 -15.84
CA SER A 928 22.23 -17.77 -15.46
C SER A 928 20.89 -17.18 -15.93
N LEU A 929 20.87 -15.90 -16.34
CA LEU A 929 19.68 -15.18 -16.82
C LEU A 929 19.54 -15.18 -18.36
N SER A 930 20.43 -15.87 -19.08
CA SER A 930 20.48 -15.91 -20.56
C SER A 930 19.12 -16.27 -21.19
N SER A 931 18.44 -17.29 -20.65
CA SER A 931 17.10 -17.71 -21.08
C SER A 931 16.00 -16.68 -20.82
N GLU A 932 16.12 -15.86 -19.78
CA GLU A 932 15.18 -14.77 -19.52
C GLU A 932 15.38 -13.60 -20.51
N PHE A 933 16.62 -13.24 -20.84
CA PHE A 933 16.86 -12.20 -21.85
C PHE A 933 16.41 -12.65 -23.26
N GLN A 934 16.58 -13.93 -23.61
CA GLN A 934 15.96 -14.52 -24.80
C GLN A 934 14.42 -14.40 -24.76
N ARG A 935 13.78 -14.74 -23.63
CA ARG A 935 12.33 -14.58 -23.45
C ARG A 935 11.88 -13.13 -23.66
N GLN A 936 12.58 -12.15 -23.07
CA GLN A 936 12.25 -10.73 -23.23
C GLN A 936 12.39 -10.25 -24.68
N MET A 937 13.38 -10.75 -25.42
CA MET A 937 13.54 -10.47 -26.85
C MET A 937 12.39 -11.05 -27.69
N LEU A 938 11.93 -12.28 -27.39
CA LEU A 938 10.77 -12.87 -28.03
C LEU A 938 9.46 -12.11 -27.74
N THR A 939 9.28 -11.61 -26.51
CA THR A 939 8.12 -10.76 -26.18
C THR A 939 8.12 -9.47 -27.01
N ALA A 940 9.29 -8.82 -27.16
CA ALA A 940 9.42 -7.60 -27.96
C ALA A 940 9.17 -7.85 -29.46
N SER A 941 9.63 -8.98 -30.02
CA SER A 941 9.37 -9.32 -31.42
C SER A 941 7.90 -9.66 -31.70
N HIS A 942 7.22 -10.29 -30.74
CA HIS A 942 5.79 -10.58 -30.86
C HIS A 942 4.92 -9.32 -30.84
N ALA A 943 5.25 -8.33 -30.01
CA ALA A 943 4.56 -7.02 -30.02
C ALA A 943 4.67 -6.36 -31.40
N LEU A 944 5.89 -6.27 -31.95
CA LEU A 944 6.15 -5.71 -33.28
C LEU A 944 5.32 -6.40 -34.40
N ALA A 945 5.06 -7.70 -34.29
CA ALA A 945 4.21 -8.43 -35.25
C ALA A 945 2.71 -8.13 -35.08
N VAL A 946 2.23 -7.93 -33.84
CA VAL A 946 0.84 -7.53 -33.55
C VAL A 946 0.61 -6.10 -34.05
N ASP A 947 1.50 -5.16 -33.76
CA ASP A 947 1.33 -3.78 -34.20
C ASP A 947 1.54 -3.60 -35.71
N ALA A 948 2.27 -4.50 -36.37
CA ALA A 948 2.32 -4.54 -37.84
C ALA A 948 0.99 -5.00 -38.45
N LYS A 949 0.26 -5.90 -37.77
CA LYS A 949 -1.12 -6.26 -38.14
C LYS A 949 -2.07 -5.09 -37.87
N ASN A 950 -1.92 -4.37 -36.75
CA ASN A 950 -2.70 -3.16 -36.45
C ASN A 950 -2.48 -2.07 -37.52
N LEU A 951 -1.24 -1.91 -38.03
CA LEU A 951 -0.95 -1.01 -39.16
C LEU A 951 -1.67 -1.45 -40.44
N LEU A 952 -1.68 -2.75 -40.76
CA LEU A 952 -2.44 -3.27 -41.90
C LEU A 952 -3.94 -3.03 -41.74
N ASP A 953 -4.52 -3.32 -40.58
CA ASP A 953 -5.94 -3.11 -40.32
C ASP A 953 -6.33 -1.62 -40.47
N ALA A 954 -5.47 -0.69 -40.02
CA ALA A 954 -5.67 0.76 -40.20
C ALA A 954 -5.49 1.21 -41.67
N VAL A 955 -4.48 0.68 -42.37
CA VAL A 955 -4.24 0.98 -43.79
C VAL A 955 -5.36 0.43 -44.68
N ASP A 956 -5.88 -0.77 -44.39
CA ASP A 956 -7.00 -1.37 -45.13
C ASP A 956 -8.30 -0.58 -44.89
N GLN A 957 -8.56 -0.12 -43.66
CA GLN A 957 -9.65 0.82 -43.37
C GLN A 957 -9.49 2.15 -44.13
N ALA A 958 -8.28 2.70 -44.21
CA ALA A 958 -8.02 3.93 -44.96
C ALA A 958 -8.15 3.75 -46.49
N LYS A 959 -7.73 2.61 -47.04
CA LYS A 959 -7.95 2.24 -48.47
C LYS A 959 -9.44 2.15 -48.80
N LEU A 960 -10.23 1.57 -47.90
CA LEU A 960 -11.69 1.51 -48.01
C LEU A 960 -12.31 2.91 -47.97
N GLN A 961 -11.93 3.75 -47.00
CA GLN A 961 -12.37 5.15 -46.91
C GLN A 961 -11.97 5.99 -48.15
N ALA A 962 -10.91 5.62 -48.85
CA ALA A 962 -10.43 6.30 -50.06
C ALA A 962 -11.04 5.76 -51.38
N ASN A 963 -11.86 4.70 -51.35
CA ASN A 963 -12.26 3.91 -52.53
C ASN A 963 -11.05 3.39 -53.37
N LEU A 964 -9.91 3.13 -52.72
CA LEU A 964 -8.70 2.56 -53.34
C LEU A 964 -8.60 1.04 -53.18
N ALA A 965 -9.50 0.44 -52.40
CA ALA A 965 -9.58 -1.00 -52.20
C ALA A 965 -10.18 -1.71 -53.43
N LYS A 966 -9.49 -2.76 -53.93
CA LYS A 966 -10.11 -3.74 -54.82
C LYS A 966 -10.95 -4.74 -53.99
N PRO A 967 -12.26 -4.90 -54.23
CA PRO A 967 -12.98 -6.09 -53.78
C PRO A 967 -12.50 -7.31 -54.59
N CYS A 968 -12.55 -8.51 -53.99
CA CYS A 968 -12.31 -9.74 -54.75
C CYS A 968 -13.33 -9.89 -55.88
N SER A 969 -12.87 -10.31 -57.06
CA SER A 969 -13.74 -10.92 -58.07
C SER A 969 -14.08 -12.34 -57.65
N GLU A 970 -15.38 -12.69 -57.67
CA GLU A 970 -15.89 -14.06 -57.53
C GLU A 970 -15.51 -14.96 -58.73
#